data_AF-A0A2A5GL40-F1
#
_entry.id   AF-A0A2A5GL40-F1
#
_cell.length_a   1.000
_cell.length_b   1.000
_cell.length_c   1.000
_cell.angle_alpha   90.00
_cell.angle_beta   90.00
_cell.angle_gamma   90.00
#
_symmetry.space_group_name_H-M   'P 1'
#
loop_
_entity.id
_entity.type
_entity.pdbx_description
1 polymer ?
#
loop_
_entity_poly.entity_id
_entity_poly.type
_entity_poly.pdbx_seq_one_letter_code
_entity_poly.pdbx_strand_id
1 'polypeptide(L)'
;MSKSLDNLYKNQSHIFKYILYLASIFFIVFFFPRGGKFKYEFQKGKPWQYENLYAPFDFSIKKGDAEVEQERMAVVDNQINYYTFNTNIAQKAYNEFDDKFMNSPNLEAANPIQKSVLKEIGVGILDELYVNGVLPKNAKEIGSRGLYLVKQHEAEKITFNQIYNIGEVNGVIHVLLQEKKLEEYEDLYVKLFSDIIIPNVTYDESLSLKAHEEELSKISYTRGNIDEGKLIIAKGEVVEAENFKILNSLKQEYESELWNAGNYYFILFGYTVLVALVLMMLFLFLKKYRNEIFRNNTKVTFIFFNILLMVFITTLVVKYNETYVFLVPLCILPIILKTFFDARLGLFVHVLTVLLLGFVVPNSFEYIFLQTVAGIVTILTVSEMHKRTNLFVSVGQIILIYVIGYLAFHIIYEGTLDNIEWIILVVFLLNGVITLAFAQPLIYIYEKLFGLVSDVSLLELSDTNSKLLKELSNKAPGTFHHSLQVANLAEAAANEIGANAMMVRVGALYHDIGKMNNPTYFTENQITNVNPHDELMPVNSAKIIIDHVIEGIEIARKNNLPDRIIDFIRTHHGTNVVYYFYKKQQEQDDEVKIEDYSYPGPIPFSKETAILMMADSVEAASKSLKNPTYQMIDEFVNKIIEGQMQANQFLNANITFKEIETVKKVLKQKLTNVYHLRIEYPE
;
A
#
# COMPACT_ATOMS: atom_id res chain seq x y z
N MET A 1 40.35 -28.81 8.82
CA MET A 1 39.52 -27.60 9.00
C MET A 1 39.73 -26.53 7.91
N SER A 2 40.95 -26.23 7.46
CA SER A 2 41.20 -25.16 6.45
C SER A 2 40.49 -25.38 5.10
N LYS A 3 40.52 -26.59 4.52
CA LYS A 3 39.81 -26.90 3.27
C LYS A 3 38.28 -26.72 3.36
N SER A 4 37.69 -26.87 4.55
CA SER A 4 36.25 -26.67 4.76
C SER A 4 35.89 -25.20 4.84
N LEU A 5 36.76 -24.37 5.44
CA LEU A 5 36.60 -22.92 5.53
C LEU A 5 36.82 -22.25 4.16
N ASP A 6 37.78 -22.71 3.37
CA ASP A 6 38.00 -22.22 1.99
C ASP A 6 36.83 -22.54 1.06
N ASN A 7 36.20 -23.73 1.20
CA ASN A 7 35.01 -24.07 0.43
C ASN A 7 33.79 -23.25 0.86
N LEU A 8 33.67 -22.94 2.15
CA LEU A 8 32.62 -22.05 2.67
C LEU A 8 32.79 -20.62 2.16
N TYR A 9 34.02 -20.09 2.14
CA TYR A 9 34.31 -18.76 1.58
C TYR A 9 34.05 -18.69 0.07
N LYS A 10 34.48 -19.70 -0.71
CA LYS A 10 34.21 -19.75 -2.16
C LYS A 10 32.72 -19.86 -2.50
N ASN A 11 31.95 -20.58 -1.69
CA ASN A 11 30.51 -20.75 -1.89
C ASN A 11 29.64 -19.78 -1.08
N GLN A 12 30.23 -18.80 -0.39
CA GLN A 12 29.51 -17.90 0.51
C GLN A 12 28.32 -17.22 -0.17
N SER A 13 28.49 -16.79 -1.43
CA SER A 13 27.40 -16.18 -2.22
C SER A 13 26.25 -17.15 -2.50
N HIS A 14 26.55 -18.42 -2.79
CA HIS A 14 25.52 -19.44 -3.00
C HIS A 14 24.84 -19.84 -1.70
N ILE A 15 25.60 -20.01 -0.62
CA ILE A 15 25.10 -20.33 0.72
C ILE A 15 24.15 -19.23 1.20
N PHE A 16 24.55 -17.96 1.07
CA PHE A 16 23.69 -16.81 1.40
C PHE A 16 22.36 -16.85 0.66
N LYS A 17 22.36 -17.18 -0.64
CA LYS A 17 21.13 -17.26 -1.44
C LYS A 17 20.22 -18.41 -1.03
N TYR A 18 20.78 -19.56 -0.66
CA TYR A 18 19.98 -20.67 -0.11
C TYR A 18 19.40 -20.33 1.26
N ILE A 19 20.16 -19.64 2.12
CA ILE A 19 19.67 -19.14 3.41
C ILE A 19 18.53 -18.13 3.17
N LEU A 20 18.71 -17.17 2.26
CA LEU A 20 17.68 -16.20 1.90
C LEU A 20 16.41 -16.91 1.41
N TYR A 21 16.56 -17.91 0.52
CA TYR A 21 15.44 -18.71 0.02
C TYR A 21 14.68 -19.43 1.14
N LEU A 22 15.39 -20.13 2.03
CA LEU A 22 14.78 -20.85 3.16
C LEU A 22 14.14 -19.88 4.16
N ALA A 23 14.79 -18.75 4.45
CA ALA A 23 14.24 -17.71 5.30
C ALA A 23 12.97 -17.12 4.70
N SER A 24 12.95 -16.84 3.39
CA SER A 24 11.76 -16.33 2.71
C SER A 24 10.61 -17.33 2.74
N ILE A 25 10.86 -18.63 2.56
CA ILE A 25 9.83 -19.66 2.74
C ILE A 25 9.26 -19.60 4.16
N PHE A 26 10.14 -19.61 5.17
CA PHE A 26 9.73 -19.57 6.56
C PHE A 26 8.87 -18.34 6.88
N PHE A 27 9.28 -17.14 6.44
CA PHE A 27 8.53 -15.91 6.67
C PHE A 27 7.17 -15.91 5.97
N ILE A 28 7.11 -16.31 4.69
CA ILE A 28 5.83 -16.35 3.96
C ILE A 28 4.86 -17.32 4.62
N VAL A 29 5.32 -18.53 4.93
CA VAL A 29 4.51 -19.56 5.57
C VAL A 29 4.08 -19.13 6.98
N PHE A 30 4.93 -18.42 7.72
CA PHE A 30 4.59 -17.86 9.03
C PHE A 30 3.43 -16.86 8.97
N PHE A 31 3.35 -16.07 7.88
CA PHE A 31 2.28 -15.12 7.65
C PHE A 31 1.00 -15.74 7.07
N PHE A 32 1.06 -16.97 6.53
CA PHE A 32 -0.14 -17.60 5.98
C PHE A 32 -1.18 -17.93 7.08
N PRO A 33 -2.48 -17.88 6.74
CA PRO A 33 -3.54 -18.23 7.67
C PRO A 33 -3.34 -19.65 8.19
N ARG A 34 -3.54 -19.82 9.50
CA ARG A 34 -3.24 -21.06 10.23
C ARG A 34 -4.39 -22.07 10.24
N GLY A 35 -5.51 -21.76 9.59
CA GLY A 35 -6.68 -22.63 9.47
C GLY A 35 -6.64 -23.42 8.16
N GLY A 36 -7.20 -24.63 8.15
CA GLY A 36 -7.48 -25.31 6.89
C GLY A 36 -8.57 -24.55 6.14
N LYS A 37 -8.48 -24.46 4.81
CA LYS A 37 -9.53 -23.86 3.99
C LYS A 37 -10.59 -24.90 3.65
N PHE A 38 -11.86 -24.48 3.58
CA PHE A 38 -12.91 -25.35 3.06
C PHE A 38 -12.58 -25.82 1.63
N LYS A 39 -12.83 -27.10 1.36
CA LYS A 39 -12.35 -27.80 0.15
C LYS A 39 -12.92 -27.23 -1.16
N TYR A 40 -14.10 -26.63 -1.11
CA TYR A 40 -14.84 -26.19 -2.28
C TYR A 40 -14.94 -24.67 -2.33
N GLU A 41 -14.53 -24.07 -3.45
CA GLU A 41 -14.87 -22.67 -3.74
C GLU A 41 -16.25 -22.62 -4.39
N PHE A 42 -17.18 -21.88 -3.79
CA PHE A 42 -18.55 -21.72 -4.29
C PHE A 42 -18.91 -20.24 -4.36
N GLN A 43 -19.76 -19.91 -5.32
CA GLN A 43 -20.19 -18.54 -5.59
C GLN A 43 -21.71 -18.55 -5.77
N LYS A 44 -22.38 -17.54 -5.20
CA LYS A 44 -23.82 -17.34 -5.35
C LYS A 44 -24.18 -17.24 -6.83
N GLY A 45 -25.27 -17.88 -7.25
CA GLY A 45 -25.77 -17.83 -8.63
C GLY A 45 -25.06 -18.75 -9.64
N LYS A 46 -23.99 -19.45 -9.24
CA LYS A 46 -23.34 -20.46 -10.10
C LYS A 46 -23.81 -21.88 -9.77
N PRO A 47 -23.83 -22.79 -10.77
CA PRO A 47 -24.09 -24.20 -10.51
C PRO A 47 -22.94 -24.82 -9.70
N TRP A 48 -23.29 -25.67 -8.73
CA TRP A 48 -22.35 -26.44 -7.94
C TRP A 48 -21.55 -27.38 -8.85
N GLN A 49 -20.24 -27.12 -8.96
CA GLN A 49 -19.37 -27.82 -9.91
C GLN A 49 -18.79 -29.13 -9.38
N TYR A 50 -18.98 -29.40 -8.08
CA TYR A 50 -18.42 -30.56 -7.40
C TYR A 50 -19.47 -31.67 -7.27
N GLU A 51 -19.05 -32.85 -6.80
CA GLU A 51 -19.98 -33.92 -6.44
C GLU A 51 -20.94 -33.48 -5.31
N ASN A 52 -22.06 -34.20 -5.18
CA ASN A 52 -23.08 -33.93 -4.17
C ASN A 52 -22.46 -33.71 -2.79
N LEU A 53 -22.75 -32.57 -2.17
CA LEU A 53 -22.23 -32.22 -0.86
C LEU A 53 -23.23 -32.64 0.21
N TYR A 54 -22.80 -33.57 1.05
CA TYR A 54 -23.51 -33.95 2.28
C TYR A 54 -22.85 -33.27 3.48
N ALA A 55 -23.63 -32.96 4.51
CA ALA A 55 -23.13 -32.41 5.76
C ALA A 55 -22.16 -33.43 6.42
N PRO A 56 -20.89 -33.06 6.65
CA PRO A 56 -19.89 -33.96 7.24
C PRO A 56 -20.02 -34.13 8.76
N PHE A 57 -20.76 -33.24 9.43
CA PHE A 57 -21.05 -33.23 10.87
C PHE A 57 -22.28 -32.34 11.12
N ASP A 58 -22.82 -32.38 12.34
CA ASP A 58 -23.95 -31.54 12.76
C ASP A 58 -23.53 -30.07 12.93
N PHE A 59 -24.19 -29.13 12.25
CA PHE A 59 -23.88 -27.70 12.40
C PHE A 59 -25.10 -26.79 12.38
N SER A 60 -25.00 -25.65 13.05
CA SER A 60 -26.05 -24.63 13.10
C SER A 60 -25.92 -23.62 11.96
N ILE A 61 -27.05 -23.24 11.37
CA ILE A 61 -27.11 -22.15 10.38
C ILE A 61 -27.09 -20.82 11.13
N LYS A 62 -26.02 -20.03 10.96
CA LYS A 62 -25.88 -18.72 11.60
C LYS A 62 -26.77 -17.68 10.92
N LYS A 63 -27.41 -16.82 11.72
CA LYS A 63 -28.10 -15.62 11.21
C LYS A 63 -27.08 -14.56 10.81
N GLY A 64 -27.40 -13.75 9.79
CA GLY A 64 -26.54 -12.64 9.39
C GLY A 64 -26.65 -11.44 10.34
N ASP A 65 -25.61 -10.62 10.41
CA ASP A 65 -25.59 -9.46 11.33
C ASP A 65 -26.76 -8.49 11.08
N ALA A 66 -27.13 -8.26 9.82
CA ALA A 66 -28.28 -7.42 9.47
C ALA A 66 -29.63 -8.00 9.95
N GLU A 67 -29.77 -9.31 10.01
CA GLU A 67 -30.98 -10.00 10.47
C GLU A 67 -31.08 -9.92 12.00
N VAL A 68 -29.96 -10.10 12.71
CA VAL A 68 -29.87 -9.93 14.17
C VAL A 68 -30.14 -8.49 14.57
N GLU A 69 -29.63 -7.51 13.82
CA GLU A 69 -29.89 -6.10 14.10
C GLU A 69 -31.34 -5.70 13.82
N GLN A 70 -31.99 -6.28 12.79
CA GLN A 70 -33.43 -6.10 12.60
C GLN A 70 -34.25 -6.68 13.75
N GLU A 71 -33.91 -7.87 14.25
CA GLU A 71 -34.56 -8.47 15.43
C GLU A 71 -34.33 -7.61 16.68
N ARG A 72 -33.11 -7.09 16.88
CA ARG A 72 -32.79 -6.15 17.96
C ARG A 72 -33.64 -4.89 17.87
N MET A 73 -33.74 -4.28 16.69
CA MET A 73 -34.57 -3.09 16.46
C MET A 73 -36.05 -3.39 16.70
N ALA A 74 -36.54 -4.57 16.35
CA ALA A 74 -37.91 -4.99 16.64
C ALA A 74 -38.19 -5.19 18.14
N VAL A 75 -37.20 -5.64 18.92
CA VAL A 75 -37.30 -5.73 20.39
C VAL A 75 -37.27 -4.33 21.03
N VAL A 76 -36.51 -3.40 20.47
CA VAL A 76 -36.49 -1.98 20.89
C VAL A 76 -37.83 -1.31 20.57
N ASP A 77 -38.40 -1.54 19.38
CA ASP A 77 -39.70 -0.98 18.98
C ASP A 77 -40.88 -1.55 19.80
N ASN A 78 -40.74 -2.78 20.30
CA ASN A 78 -41.73 -3.46 21.15
C ASN A 78 -41.40 -3.37 22.65
N GLN A 79 -40.63 -2.37 23.08
CA GLN A 79 -40.26 -2.22 24.48
C GLN A 79 -41.50 -2.14 25.39
N ILE A 80 -41.56 -3.05 26.36
CA ILE A 80 -42.62 -3.09 27.36
C ILE A 80 -42.26 -2.12 28.48
N ASN A 81 -43.14 -1.14 28.72
CA ASN A 81 -42.95 -0.13 29.76
C ASN A 81 -43.77 -0.47 31.01
N TYR A 82 -43.10 -0.49 32.16
CA TYR A 82 -43.68 -0.77 33.46
C TYR A 82 -43.90 0.52 34.25
N TYR A 83 -45.05 0.61 34.89
CA TYR A 83 -45.44 1.72 35.76
C TYR A 83 -45.80 1.18 37.13
N THR A 84 -45.41 1.86 38.19
CA THR A 84 -45.75 1.49 39.57
C THR A 84 -46.92 2.32 40.06
N PHE A 85 -47.95 1.64 40.59
CA PHE A 85 -49.08 2.29 41.23
C PHE A 85 -48.84 2.45 42.73
N ASN A 86 -48.89 3.68 43.24
CA ASN A 86 -48.75 3.94 44.67
C ASN A 86 -50.11 4.09 45.35
N THR A 87 -50.53 3.05 46.07
CA THR A 87 -51.80 3.01 46.83
C THR A 87 -51.84 4.03 47.96
N ASN A 88 -50.69 4.40 48.54
CA ASN A 88 -50.64 5.34 49.67
C ASN A 88 -50.92 6.78 49.23
N ILE A 89 -50.53 7.15 48.01
CA ILE A 89 -50.82 8.47 47.43
C ILE A 89 -52.32 8.59 47.14
N ALA A 90 -52.93 7.55 46.57
CA ALA A 90 -54.37 7.51 46.38
C ALA A 90 -55.10 7.66 47.72
N GLN A 91 -54.75 6.86 48.74
CA GLN A 91 -55.37 6.94 50.07
C GLN A 91 -55.21 8.31 50.73
N LYS A 92 -54.06 8.96 50.53
CA LYS A 92 -53.82 10.33 51.02
C LYS A 92 -54.74 11.34 50.35
N ALA A 93 -54.98 11.21 49.04
CA ALA A 93 -55.93 12.06 48.32
C ALA A 93 -57.38 11.90 48.82
N TYR A 94 -57.81 10.67 49.15
CA TYR A 94 -59.12 10.43 49.78
C TYR A 94 -59.25 11.11 51.15
N ASN A 95 -58.21 11.02 51.99
CA ASN A 95 -58.21 11.64 53.32
C ASN A 95 -58.18 13.18 53.22
N GLU A 96 -57.35 13.75 52.34
CA GLU A 96 -57.30 15.21 52.12
C GLU A 96 -58.58 15.76 51.50
N PHE A 97 -59.28 14.96 50.67
CA PHE A 97 -60.61 15.29 50.19
C PHE A 97 -61.62 15.38 51.33
N ASP A 98 -61.64 14.39 52.22
CA ASP A 98 -62.56 14.40 53.37
C ASP A 98 -62.33 15.63 54.25
N ASP A 99 -61.06 15.93 54.56
CA ASP A 99 -60.68 17.07 55.40
C ASP A 99 -61.00 18.43 54.74
N LYS A 100 -60.70 18.61 53.45
CA LYS A 100 -60.95 19.87 52.73
C LYS A 100 -62.43 20.07 52.39
N PHE A 101 -63.16 18.99 52.10
CA PHE A 101 -64.60 19.05 51.83
C PHE A 101 -65.39 19.47 53.08
N MET A 102 -65.01 18.95 54.26
CA MET A 102 -65.65 19.32 55.53
C MET A 102 -65.42 20.78 55.93
N ASN A 103 -64.31 21.39 55.51
CA ASN A 103 -63.90 22.74 55.88
C ASN A 103 -64.14 23.79 54.78
N SER A 104 -64.87 23.46 53.70
CA SER A 104 -65.07 24.38 52.58
C SER A 104 -66.17 25.42 52.85
N PRO A 105 -65.88 26.74 52.77
CA PRO A 105 -66.81 27.81 53.12
C PRO A 105 -68.04 27.89 52.20
N ASN A 106 -67.93 27.41 50.96
CA ASN A 106 -69.05 27.37 50.01
C ASN A 106 -70.12 26.31 50.37
N LEU A 107 -69.83 25.41 51.33
CA LEU A 107 -70.74 24.36 51.78
C LEU A 107 -71.40 24.69 53.13
N GLU A 108 -71.10 25.81 53.78
CA GLU A 108 -71.67 26.15 55.09
C GLU A 108 -73.21 26.33 55.06
N ALA A 109 -73.77 26.75 53.93
CA ALA A 109 -75.20 26.99 53.73
C ALA A 109 -76.02 25.77 53.23
N ALA A 110 -75.38 24.61 52.98
CA ALA A 110 -76.04 23.43 52.39
C ALA A 110 -76.70 22.51 53.44
N ASN A 111 -77.85 21.92 53.10
CA ASN A 111 -78.58 20.97 53.97
C ASN A 111 -77.75 19.67 54.17
N PRO A 112 -77.73 19.03 55.36
CA PRO A 112 -77.03 17.76 55.60
C PRO A 112 -77.25 16.66 54.54
N ILE A 113 -78.44 16.58 53.95
CA ILE A 113 -78.71 15.62 52.86
C ILE A 113 -77.94 15.99 51.58
N GLN A 114 -77.90 17.27 51.20
CA GLN A 114 -77.16 17.76 50.03
C GLN A 114 -75.65 17.60 50.21
N LYS A 115 -75.13 17.82 51.42
CA LYS A 115 -73.71 17.57 51.74
C LYS A 115 -73.32 16.11 51.56
N SER A 116 -74.19 15.17 51.94
CA SER A 116 -73.96 13.75 51.74
C SER A 116 -73.88 13.37 50.26
N VAL A 117 -74.80 13.91 49.44
CA VAL A 117 -74.83 13.64 47.99
C VAL A 117 -73.61 14.24 47.30
N LEU A 118 -73.21 15.47 47.65
CA LEU A 118 -72.00 16.10 47.10
C LEU A 118 -70.74 15.34 47.53
N LYS A 119 -70.66 14.89 48.79
CA LYS A 119 -69.53 14.07 49.25
C LYS A 119 -69.42 12.77 48.47
N GLU A 120 -70.55 12.08 48.25
CA GLU A 120 -70.60 10.83 47.48
C GLU A 120 -70.14 11.04 46.03
N ILE A 121 -70.49 12.17 45.41
CA ILE A 121 -70.04 12.53 44.06
C ILE A 121 -68.53 12.81 44.03
N GLY A 122 -68.00 13.54 44.99
CA GLY A 122 -66.56 13.79 45.05
C GLY A 122 -65.73 12.53 45.32
N VAL A 123 -66.25 11.59 46.13
CA VAL A 123 -65.65 10.26 46.27
C VAL A 123 -65.74 9.48 44.95
N GLY A 124 -66.87 9.55 44.24
CA GLY A 124 -67.03 8.91 42.92
C GLY A 124 -66.05 9.44 41.86
N ILE A 125 -65.73 10.74 41.89
CA ILE A 125 -64.69 11.34 41.03
C ILE A 125 -63.31 10.76 41.37
N LEU A 126 -62.99 10.61 42.65
CA LEU A 126 -61.73 9.99 43.09
C LEU A 126 -61.65 8.52 42.70
N ASP A 127 -62.76 7.78 42.81
CA ASP A 127 -62.84 6.38 42.41
C ASP A 127 -62.56 6.22 40.92
N GLU A 128 -63.17 7.05 40.06
CA GLU A 128 -62.90 7.00 38.62
C GLU A 128 -61.44 7.32 38.27
N LEU A 129 -60.85 8.32 38.94
CA LEU A 129 -59.47 8.75 38.67
C LEU A 129 -58.42 7.78 39.22
N TYR A 130 -58.62 7.23 40.42
CA TYR A 130 -57.62 6.40 41.10
C TYR A 130 -57.79 4.88 40.89
N VAL A 131 -58.86 4.40 40.25
CA VAL A 131 -59.02 2.97 39.90
C VAL A 131 -57.87 2.46 39.02
N ASN A 132 -57.48 3.25 38.02
CA ASN A 132 -56.33 2.96 37.15
C ASN A 132 -55.16 3.94 37.36
N GLY A 133 -55.40 5.03 38.08
CA GLY A 133 -54.41 5.99 38.53
C GLY A 133 -54.27 7.21 37.63
N VAL A 134 -53.51 8.19 38.12
CA VAL A 134 -53.30 9.49 37.47
C VAL A 134 -51.83 9.64 37.10
N LEU A 135 -51.57 9.96 35.83
CA LEU A 135 -50.22 10.22 35.29
C LEU A 135 -49.83 11.70 35.43
N PRO A 136 -48.53 12.00 35.58
CA PRO A 136 -48.03 13.36 35.54
C PRO A 136 -48.15 13.97 34.13
N LYS A 137 -48.25 15.30 34.06
CA LYS A 137 -48.45 16.07 32.82
C LYS A 137 -47.44 15.76 31.70
N ASN A 138 -46.22 15.40 32.09
CA ASN A 138 -45.12 15.10 31.17
C ASN A 138 -44.88 13.59 30.99
N ALA A 139 -45.85 12.74 31.34
CA ALA A 139 -45.77 11.33 31.02
C ALA A 139 -45.62 11.17 29.51
N LYS A 140 -44.58 10.47 29.06
CA LYS A 140 -44.36 10.20 27.64
C LYS A 140 -45.63 9.53 27.10
N GLU A 141 -46.26 10.11 26.09
CA GLU A 141 -47.31 9.41 25.32
C GLU A 141 -46.65 8.22 24.63
N ILE A 142 -46.92 7.03 25.17
CA ILE A 142 -46.48 5.78 24.57
C ILE A 142 -47.70 5.29 23.81
N GLY A 143 -47.74 5.63 22.52
CA GLY A 143 -48.93 5.48 21.69
C GLY A 143 -49.56 4.08 21.76
N SER A 144 -50.90 4.04 21.80
CA SER A 144 -51.84 2.93 21.52
C SER A 144 -51.58 1.50 22.05
N ARG A 145 -50.43 1.19 22.65
CA ARG A 145 -49.98 -0.16 22.97
C ARG A 145 -49.86 -0.28 24.49
N GLY A 146 -50.49 -1.33 25.03
CA GLY A 146 -50.74 -1.46 26.47
C GLY A 146 -49.49 -1.34 27.34
N LEU A 147 -49.64 -0.68 28.47
CA LEU A 147 -48.64 -0.53 29.54
C LEU A 147 -48.91 -1.57 30.64
N TYR A 148 -47.87 -1.96 31.38
CA TYR A 148 -48.04 -2.82 32.55
C TYR A 148 -48.04 -1.97 33.81
N LEU A 149 -49.13 -2.01 34.56
CA LEU A 149 -49.28 -1.33 35.82
C LEU A 149 -49.05 -2.33 36.96
N VAL A 150 -48.04 -2.07 37.78
CA VAL A 150 -47.68 -2.89 38.93
C VAL A 150 -48.48 -2.40 40.14
N LYS A 151 -49.46 -3.20 40.58
CA LYS A 151 -50.25 -2.99 41.80
C LYS A 151 -49.89 -4.07 42.81
N GLN A 152 -49.40 -3.69 43.99
CA GLN A 152 -49.14 -4.62 45.11
C GLN A 152 -48.39 -5.91 44.72
N HIS A 153 -47.39 -5.80 43.82
CA HIS A 153 -46.54 -6.89 43.29
C HIS A 153 -47.12 -7.73 42.12
N GLU A 154 -48.30 -7.40 41.60
CA GLU A 154 -48.83 -8.00 40.36
C GLU A 154 -48.82 -6.96 39.22
N ALA A 155 -48.41 -7.40 38.02
CA ALA A 155 -48.39 -6.56 36.82
C ALA A 155 -49.63 -6.81 35.97
N GLU A 156 -50.51 -5.82 35.87
CA GLU A 156 -51.72 -5.87 35.05
C GLU A 156 -51.50 -5.12 33.74
N LYS A 157 -51.94 -5.69 32.61
CA LYS A 157 -51.88 -5.01 31.32
C LYS A 157 -53.07 -4.06 31.16
N ILE A 158 -52.78 -2.77 31.03
CA ILE A 158 -53.77 -1.69 30.92
C ILE A 158 -53.49 -0.92 29.61
N THR A 159 -54.51 -0.32 29.00
CA THR A 159 -54.33 0.58 27.85
C THR A 159 -54.23 2.03 28.31
N PHE A 160 -53.48 2.87 27.58
CA PHE A 160 -53.29 4.28 27.94
C PHE A 160 -54.63 5.03 28.10
N ASN A 161 -55.65 4.66 27.33
CA ASN A 161 -57.01 5.23 27.40
C ASN A 161 -57.75 4.93 28.71
N GLN A 162 -57.23 4.03 29.55
CA GLN A 162 -57.82 3.67 30.83
C GLN A 162 -57.20 4.44 32.00
N ILE A 163 -56.15 5.24 31.76
CA ILE A 163 -55.43 6.03 32.75
C ILE A 163 -55.56 7.51 32.40
N TYR A 164 -55.87 8.35 33.38
CA TYR A 164 -56.06 9.78 33.15
C TYR A 164 -54.76 10.56 33.37
N ASN A 165 -54.50 11.54 32.51
CA ASN A 165 -53.46 12.52 32.76
C ASN A 165 -53.97 13.61 33.73
N ILE A 166 -53.12 14.17 34.58
CA ILE A 166 -53.47 15.28 35.48
C ILE A 166 -54.11 16.47 34.74
N GLY A 167 -53.81 16.66 33.46
CA GLY A 167 -54.43 17.70 32.62
C GLY A 167 -55.88 17.41 32.20
N GLU A 168 -56.31 16.15 32.22
CA GLU A 168 -57.64 15.69 31.78
C GLU A 168 -58.66 15.62 32.93
N VAL A 169 -58.17 15.71 34.17
CA VAL A 169 -58.95 15.67 35.41
C VAL A 169 -60.11 16.68 35.41
N ASN A 170 -59.89 17.90 34.93
CA ASN A 170 -60.95 18.91 34.84
C ASN A 170 -62.07 18.49 33.87
N GLY A 171 -61.73 17.78 32.79
CA GLY A 171 -62.69 17.24 31.84
C GLY A 171 -63.53 16.11 32.45
N VAL A 172 -62.92 15.25 33.26
CA VAL A 172 -63.62 14.18 34.01
C VAL A 172 -64.60 14.79 35.02
N ILE A 173 -64.18 15.82 35.76
CA ILE A 173 -65.05 16.57 36.69
C ILE A 173 -66.24 17.18 35.95
N HIS A 174 -66.02 17.81 34.80
CA HIS A 174 -67.07 18.41 33.99
C HIS A 174 -68.10 17.37 33.51
N VAL A 175 -67.66 16.24 32.96
CA VAL A 175 -68.54 15.17 32.44
C VAL A 175 -69.38 14.55 33.56
N LEU A 176 -68.77 14.18 34.68
CA LEU A 176 -69.48 13.57 35.81
C LEU A 176 -70.50 14.53 36.45
N LEU A 177 -70.19 15.82 36.54
CA LEU A 177 -71.12 16.81 37.07
C LEU A 177 -72.27 17.11 36.09
N GLN A 178 -72.02 17.09 34.78
CA GLN A 178 -73.07 17.20 33.75
C GLN A 178 -74.05 16.02 33.81
N GLU A 179 -73.55 14.78 33.90
CA GLU A 179 -74.41 13.60 33.99
C GLU A 179 -75.33 13.62 35.22
N LYS A 180 -74.85 14.21 36.33
CA LYS A 180 -75.61 14.37 37.57
C LYS A 180 -76.42 15.68 37.65
N LYS A 181 -76.35 16.54 36.61
CA LYS A 181 -77.02 17.86 36.54
C LYS A 181 -76.62 18.81 37.67
N LEU A 182 -75.34 18.85 38.02
CA LEU A 182 -74.78 19.63 39.15
C LEU A 182 -73.68 20.61 38.71
N GLU A 183 -73.85 21.18 37.53
CA GLU A 183 -72.90 22.14 36.89
C GLU A 183 -72.61 23.36 37.78
N GLU A 184 -73.55 23.76 38.64
CA GLU A 184 -73.39 24.89 39.56
C GLU A 184 -72.25 24.71 40.59
N TYR A 185 -71.76 23.48 40.78
CA TYR A 185 -70.67 23.16 41.71
C TYR A 185 -69.33 22.90 41.01
N GLU A 186 -69.24 23.09 39.69
CA GLU A 186 -68.01 22.80 38.92
C GLU A 186 -66.80 23.59 39.44
N ASP A 187 -66.93 24.91 39.62
CA ASP A 187 -65.85 25.76 40.13
C ASP A 187 -65.39 25.35 41.54
N LEU A 188 -66.31 24.83 42.36
CA LEU A 188 -66.01 24.33 43.70
C LEU A 188 -65.16 23.06 43.59
N TYR A 189 -65.56 22.10 42.76
CA TYR A 189 -64.84 20.84 42.60
C TYR A 189 -63.49 21.02 41.90
N VAL A 190 -63.40 21.85 40.87
CA VAL A 190 -62.14 22.17 40.18
C VAL A 190 -61.13 22.78 41.17
N LYS A 191 -61.58 23.70 42.03
CA LYS A 191 -60.72 24.32 43.06
C LYS A 191 -60.37 23.37 44.21
N LEU A 192 -61.28 22.48 44.58
CA LEU A 192 -61.02 21.50 45.63
C LEU A 192 -59.98 20.48 45.15
N PHE A 193 -60.18 19.95 43.94
CA PHE A 193 -59.38 18.87 43.38
C PHE A 193 -58.04 19.32 42.80
N SER A 194 -57.87 20.59 42.42
CA SER A 194 -56.58 21.13 41.96
C SER A 194 -55.44 20.90 42.97
N ASP A 195 -55.78 20.89 44.27
CA ASP A 195 -54.82 20.78 45.36
C ASP A 195 -54.84 19.40 46.04
N ILE A 196 -55.70 18.48 45.60
CA ILE A 196 -55.88 17.13 46.20
C ILE A 196 -55.35 16.04 45.25
N ILE A 197 -55.54 16.21 43.94
CA ILE A 197 -55.20 15.17 42.98
C ILE A 197 -53.70 15.24 42.70
N ILE A 198 -53.00 14.17 43.06
CA ILE A 198 -51.56 14.02 42.89
C ILE A 198 -51.33 12.79 42.02
N PRO A 199 -50.46 12.86 41.00
CA PRO A 199 -50.10 11.69 40.20
C PRO A 199 -49.59 10.55 41.09
N ASN A 200 -50.21 9.37 40.99
CA ASN A 200 -49.86 8.19 41.78
C ASN A 200 -49.29 7.05 40.93
N VAL A 201 -49.17 7.26 39.62
CA VAL A 201 -48.56 6.34 38.66
C VAL A 201 -47.24 6.92 38.19
N THR A 202 -46.15 6.20 38.44
CA THR A 202 -44.78 6.61 38.05
C THR A 202 -44.14 5.56 37.16
N TYR A 203 -43.37 5.99 36.16
CA TYR A 203 -42.61 5.09 35.29
C TYR A 203 -41.48 4.42 36.07
N ASP A 204 -41.41 3.09 36.02
CA ASP A 204 -40.31 2.32 36.61
C ASP A 204 -39.25 2.02 35.55
N GLU A 205 -38.22 2.86 35.54
CA GLU A 205 -37.09 2.73 34.62
C GLU A 205 -36.32 1.42 34.86
N SER A 206 -36.21 0.96 36.10
CA SER A 206 -35.43 -0.23 36.42
C SER A 206 -36.11 -1.51 35.94
N LEU A 207 -37.41 -1.65 36.18
CA LEU A 207 -38.17 -2.81 35.69
C LEU A 207 -38.29 -2.81 34.16
N SER A 208 -38.50 -1.65 33.55
CA SER A 208 -38.59 -1.52 32.10
C SER A 208 -37.26 -1.84 31.41
N LEU A 209 -36.13 -1.43 31.97
CA LEU A 209 -34.80 -1.79 31.46
C LEU A 209 -34.50 -3.27 31.62
N LYS A 210 -34.83 -3.87 32.77
CA LYS A 210 -34.64 -5.32 32.99
C LYS A 210 -35.46 -6.16 32.03
N ALA A 211 -36.73 -5.82 31.83
CA ALA A 211 -37.59 -6.52 30.87
C ALA A 211 -37.04 -6.39 29.43
N HIS A 212 -36.48 -5.22 29.08
CA HIS A 212 -35.84 -5.02 27.79
C HIS A 212 -34.58 -5.88 27.61
N GLU A 213 -33.71 -5.95 28.61
CA GLU A 213 -32.52 -6.81 28.61
C GLU A 213 -32.88 -8.30 28.51
N GLU A 214 -33.94 -8.73 29.20
CA GLU A 214 -34.44 -10.10 29.12
C GLU A 214 -34.96 -10.45 27.73
N GLU A 215 -35.71 -9.57 27.07
CA GLU A 215 -36.17 -9.79 25.69
C GLU A 215 -35.00 -9.81 24.69
N LEU A 216 -34.00 -8.94 24.87
CA LEU A 216 -32.78 -8.97 24.06
C LEU A 216 -31.99 -10.28 24.24
N SER A 217 -31.98 -10.86 25.45
CA SER A 217 -31.29 -12.12 25.73
C SER A 217 -31.93 -13.35 25.07
N LYS A 218 -33.20 -13.26 24.65
CA LYS A 218 -33.93 -14.34 23.97
C LYS A 218 -33.65 -14.41 22.48
N ILE A 219 -32.97 -13.41 21.90
CA ILE A 219 -32.61 -13.39 20.48
C ILE A 219 -31.60 -14.52 20.20
N SER A 220 -32.01 -15.51 19.41
CA SER A 220 -31.13 -16.59 18.98
C SER A 220 -30.29 -16.17 17.77
N TYR A 221 -28.99 -16.47 17.82
CA TYR A 221 -28.05 -16.23 16.72
C TYR A 221 -28.10 -17.30 15.62
N THR A 222 -28.95 -18.32 15.75
CA THR A 222 -29.04 -19.46 14.83
C THR A 222 -30.46 -19.66 14.33
N ARG A 223 -30.63 -20.05 13.06
CA ARG A 223 -31.94 -20.27 12.42
C ARG A 223 -32.39 -21.74 12.46
N GLY A 224 -31.49 -22.67 12.75
CA GLY A 224 -31.75 -24.10 12.83
C GLY A 224 -30.45 -24.92 12.75
N ASN A 225 -30.56 -26.26 12.88
CA ASN A 225 -29.45 -27.20 12.77
C ASN A 225 -29.59 -28.08 11.53
N ILE A 226 -28.46 -28.45 10.94
CA ILE A 226 -28.34 -29.44 9.87
C ILE A 226 -27.63 -30.65 10.43
N ASP A 227 -28.29 -31.80 10.34
CA ASP A 227 -27.74 -33.08 10.80
C ASP A 227 -26.71 -33.66 9.81
N GLU A 228 -25.76 -34.43 10.34
CA GLU A 228 -24.76 -35.18 9.59
C GLU A 228 -25.43 -36.07 8.52
N GLY A 229 -24.85 -36.08 7.32
CA GLY A 229 -25.35 -36.87 6.20
C GLY A 229 -26.51 -36.25 5.43
N LYS A 230 -27.03 -35.09 5.83
CA LYS A 230 -28.04 -34.35 5.05
C LYS A 230 -27.44 -33.79 3.76
N LEU A 231 -28.15 -33.91 2.63
CA LEU A 231 -27.75 -33.30 1.36
C LEU A 231 -27.88 -31.78 1.47
N ILE A 232 -26.76 -31.08 1.24
CA ILE A 232 -26.69 -29.61 1.24
C ILE A 232 -26.92 -29.06 -0.15
N ILE A 233 -26.22 -29.61 -1.16
CA ILE A 233 -26.35 -29.18 -2.55
C ILE A 233 -25.98 -30.32 -3.51
N ALA A 234 -26.77 -30.51 -4.56
CA ALA A 234 -26.51 -31.50 -5.59
C ALA A 234 -25.59 -30.96 -6.69
N LYS A 235 -24.88 -31.86 -7.39
CA LYS A 235 -24.08 -31.53 -8.56
C LYS A 235 -24.94 -30.90 -9.66
N GLY A 236 -24.55 -29.70 -10.10
CA GLY A 236 -25.27 -28.92 -11.11
C GLY A 236 -26.42 -28.06 -10.58
N GLU A 237 -26.75 -28.14 -9.29
CA GLU A 237 -27.74 -27.28 -8.64
C GLU A 237 -27.18 -25.86 -8.48
N VAL A 238 -28.01 -24.84 -8.71
CA VAL A 238 -27.59 -23.44 -8.58
C VAL A 238 -27.46 -23.07 -7.10
N VAL A 239 -26.36 -22.43 -6.72
CA VAL A 239 -26.16 -21.91 -5.36
C VAL A 239 -27.07 -20.71 -5.14
N GLU A 240 -28.30 -20.98 -4.69
CA GLU A 240 -29.27 -19.97 -4.29
C GLU A 240 -28.88 -19.27 -2.98
N ALA A 241 -29.57 -18.18 -2.63
CA ALA A 241 -29.25 -17.37 -1.46
C ALA A 241 -29.31 -18.16 -0.14
N GLU A 242 -30.21 -19.13 -0.02
CA GLU A 242 -30.34 -19.98 1.15
C GLU A 242 -29.21 -21.02 1.23
N ASN A 243 -28.95 -21.75 0.14
CA ASN A 243 -27.84 -22.68 0.03
C ASN A 243 -26.49 -21.99 0.28
N PHE A 244 -26.31 -20.74 -0.18
CA PHE A 244 -25.11 -19.95 0.08
C PHE A 244 -24.89 -19.67 1.57
N LYS A 245 -25.95 -19.33 2.33
CA LYS A 245 -25.88 -19.13 3.79
C LYS A 245 -25.51 -20.42 4.51
N ILE A 246 -26.09 -21.54 4.08
CA ILE A 246 -25.79 -22.88 4.63
C ILE A 246 -24.33 -23.25 4.36
N LEU A 247 -23.86 -23.11 3.12
CA LEU A 247 -22.48 -23.40 2.73
C LEU A 247 -21.47 -22.50 3.45
N ASN A 248 -21.79 -21.22 3.67
CA ASN A 248 -20.95 -20.32 4.47
C ASN A 248 -20.90 -20.72 5.94
N SER A 249 -22.03 -21.12 6.53
CA SER A 249 -22.07 -21.62 7.91
C SER A 249 -21.25 -22.91 8.04
N LEU A 250 -21.40 -23.84 7.10
CA LEU A 250 -20.57 -25.06 7.03
C LEU A 250 -19.09 -24.73 6.88
N LYS A 251 -18.75 -23.80 5.98
CA LYS A 251 -17.37 -23.37 5.76
C LYS A 251 -16.75 -22.87 7.07
N GLN A 252 -17.42 -21.98 7.80
CA GLN A 252 -16.89 -21.45 9.06
C GLN A 252 -16.68 -22.55 10.11
N GLU A 253 -17.64 -23.46 10.26
CA GLU A 253 -17.56 -24.53 11.26
C GLU A 253 -16.47 -25.56 10.88
N TYR A 254 -16.36 -25.90 9.60
CA TYR A 254 -15.36 -26.82 9.07
C TYR A 254 -13.94 -26.26 9.21
N GLU A 255 -13.76 -24.95 8.99
CA GLU A 255 -12.49 -24.25 9.20
C GLU A 255 -12.11 -24.20 10.69
N SER A 256 -13.09 -24.21 11.60
CA SER A 256 -12.91 -24.30 13.06
C SER A 256 -12.55 -25.72 13.53
N GLU A 257 -13.22 -26.77 13.03
CA GLU A 257 -12.93 -28.16 13.42
C GLU A 257 -11.57 -28.67 12.89
N LEU A 258 -11.15 -28.21 11.71
CA LEU A 258 -9.84 -28.54 11.15
C LEU A 258 -8.67 -28.02 12.00
N TRP A 259 -8.95 -27.18 13.00
CA TRP A 259 -8.00 -26.64 13.96
C TRP A 259 -7.56 -27.64 15.05
N ASN A 260 -7.70 -28.95 14.81
CA ASN A 260 -7.07 -29.99 15.62
C ASN A 260 -5.55 -30.07 15.36
N ALA A 261 -4.76 -30.19 16.44
CA ALA A 261 -3.30 -30.05 16.43
C ALA A 261 -2.54 -30.98 15.45
N GLY A 262 -3.10 -32.14 15.09
CA GLY A 262 -2.50 -33.09 14.13
C GLY A 262 -2.62 -32.64 12.67
N ASN A 263 -3.75 -32.03 12.27
CA ASN A 263 -3.98 -31.58 10.89
C ASN A 263 -3.21 -30.29 10.57
N TYR A 264 -2.90 -29.49 11.60
CA TYR A 264 -2.13 -28.26 11.47
C TYR A 264 -0.77 -28.46 10.80
N TYR A 265 0.01 -29.47 11.22
CA TYR A 265 1.34 -29.72 10.67
C TYR A 265 1.30 -30.15 9.20
N PHE A 266 0.29 -30.93 8.79
CA PHE A 266 0.12 -31.32 7.39
C PHE A 266 -0.29 -30.16 6.49
N ILE A 267 -1.19 -29.29 6.97
CA ILE A 267 -1.59 -28.05 6.26
C ILE A 267 -0.37 -27.13 6.10
N LEU A 268 0.41 -26.95 7.17
CA LEU A 268 1.64 -26.16 7.14
C LEU A 268 2.68 -26.72 6.18
N PHE A 269 2.84 -28.05 6.14
CA PHE A 269 3.73 -28.71 5.19
C PHE A 269 3.28 -28.48 3.75
N GLY A 270 1.97 -28.60 3.47
CA GLY A 270 1.38 -28.31 2.16
C GLY A 270 1.66 -26.87 1.69
N TYR A 271 1.42 -25.89 2.54
CA TYR A 271 1.76 -24.49 2.24
C TYR A 271 3.25 -24.29 2.02
N THR A 272 4.09 -24.93 2.82
CA THR A 272 5.55 -24.87 2.69
C THR A 272 6.01 -25.37 1.33
N VAL A 273 5.48 -26.49 0.86
CA VAL A 273 5.82 -27.07 -0.45
C VAL A 273 5.40 -26.14 -1.59
N LEU A 274 4.18 -25.58 -1.54
CA LEU A 274 3.69 -24.66 -2.58
C LEU A 274 4.51 -23.37 -2.65
N VAL A 275 4.79 -22.74 -1.51
CA VAL A 275 5.64 -21.55 -1.43
C VAL A 275 7.05 -21.85 -1.93
N ALA A 276 7.61 -23.00 -1.54
CA ALA A 276 8.93 -23.44 -2.00
C ALA A 276 8.96 -23.60 -3.54
N LEU A 277 7.92 -24.19 -4.15
CA LEU A 277 7.82 -24.34 -5.60
C LEU A 277 7.79 -23.00 -6.33
N VAL A 278 6.99 -22.04 -5.86
CA VAL A 278 6.90 -20.70 -6.46
C VAL A 278 8.23 -19.96 -6.36
N LEU A 279 8.86 -19.94 -5.18
CA LEU A 279 10.16 -19.30 -5.00
C LEU A 279 11.27 -20.03 -5.76
N MET A 280 11.18 -21.37 -5.92
CA MET A 280 12.12 -22.15 -6.72
C MET A 280 12.04 -21.73 -8.18
N MET A 281 10.82 -21.52 -8.69
CA MET A 281 10.60 -21.02 -10.05
C MET A 281 11.28 -19.66 -10.25
N LEU A 282 11.17 -18.74 -9.29
CA LEU A 282 11.90 -17.46 -9.30
C LEU A 282 13.41 -17.66 -9.32
N PHE A 283 13.93 -18.55 -8.48
CA PHE A 283 15.36 -18.80 -8.37
C PHE A 283 15.94 -19.37 -9.69
N LEU A 284 15.24 -20.32 -10.30
CA LEU A 284 15.60 -20.90 -11.60
C LEU A 284 15.52 -19.86 -12.72
N PHE A 285 14.50 -19.00 -12.72
CA PHE A 285 14.37 -17.90 -13.67
C PHE A 285 15.56 -16.94 -13.59
N LEU A 286 15.92 -16.50 -12.39
CA LEU A 286 17.08 -15.62 -12.17
C LEU A 286 18.37 -16.28 -12.63
N LYS A 287 18.60 -17.54 -12.27
CA LYS A 287 19.82 -18.27 -12.64
C LYS A 287 19.94 -18.46 -14.16
N LYS A 288 18.84 -18.79 -14.86
CA LYS A 288 18.85 -19.11 -16.30
C LYS A 288 18.83 -17.87 -17.19
N TYR A 289 17.96 -16.90 -16.90
CA TYR A 289 17.71 -15.77 -17.80
C TYR A 289 18.36 -14.46 -17.34
N ARG A 290 18.71 -14.33 -16.05
CA ARG A 290 19.24 -13.08 -15.46
C ARG A 290 20.46 -13.35 -14.57
N ASN A 291 21.45 -14.08 -15.10
CA ASN A 291 22.62 -14.51 -14.35
C ASN A 291 23.41 -13.33 -13.73
N GLU A 292 23.44 -12.16 -14.37
CA GLU A 292 24.05 -10.95 -13.81
C GLU A 292 23.38 -10.48 -12.51
N ILE A 293 22.05 -10.54 -12.46
CA ILE A 293 21.26 -10.22 -11.27
C ILE A 293 21.47 -11.31 -10.23
N PHE A 294 21.45 -12.58 -10.66
CA PHE A 294 21.66 -13.73 -9.78
C PHE A 294 23.04 -13.74 -9.11
N ARG A 295 24.10 -13.25 -9.76
CA ARG A 295 25.45 -13.18 -9.18
C ARG A 295 25.54 -12.17 -8.03
N ASN A 296 24.83 -11.04 -8.13
CA ASN A 296 24.86 -9.98 -7.13
C ASN A 296 23.88 -10.25 -5.98
N ASN A 297 24.40 -10.48 -4.77
CA ASN A 297 23.59 -10.77 -3.59
C ASN A 297 22.60 -9.64 -3.25
N THR A 298 23.01 -8.38 -3.36
CA THR A 298 22.17 -7.21 -3.06
C THR A 298 20.95 -7.16 -3.97
N LYS A 299 21.12 -7.42 -5.26
CA LYS A 299 20.00 -7.46 -6.23
C LYS A 299 19.03 -8.59 -5.96
N VAL A 300 19.52 -9.77 -5.59
CA VAL A 300 18.65 -10.90 -5.21
C VAL A 300 17.90 -10.60 -3.93
N THR A 301 18.58 -10.10 -2.89
CA THR A 301 17.94 -9.68 -1.63
C THR A 301 16.86 -8.65 -1.87
N PHE A 302 17.10 -7.67 -2.75
CA PHE A 302 16.13 -6.66 -3.12
C PHE A 302 14.81 -7.26 -3.64
N ILE A 303 14.90 -8.23 -4.56
CA ILE A 303 13.72 -8.90 -5.14
C ILE A 303 12.95 -9.65 -4.06
N PHE A 304 13.63 -10.49 -3.28
CA PHE A 304 12.99 -11.28 -2.23
C PHE A 304 12.40 -10.39 -1.12
N PHE A 305 13.09 -9.32 -0.73
CA PHE A 305 12.59 -8.35 0.24
C PHE A 305 11.28 -7.71 -0.22
N ASN A 306 11.19 -7.29 -1.49
CA ASN A 306 9.97 -6.69 -2.03
C ASN A 306 8.79 -7.69 -2.07
N ILE A 307 9.04 -8.96 -2.42
CA ILE A 307 8.02 -10.02 -2.36
C ILE A 307 7.53 -10.20 -0.91
N LEU A 308 8.47 -10.34 0.03
CA LEU A 308 8.14 -10.51 1.45
C LEU A 308 7.36 -9.32 2.01
N LEU A 309 7.75 -8.09 1.65
CA LEU A 309 7.08 -6.88 2.07
C LEU A 309 5.63 -6.84 1.57
N MET A 310 5.39 -7.17 0.29
CA MET A 310 4.04 -7.20 -0.27
C MET A 310 3.18 -8.31 0.35
N VAL A 311 3.74 -9.50 0.54
CA VAL A 311 3.04 -10.60 1.24
C VAL A 311 2.69 -10.20 2.68
N PHE A 312 3.62 -9.56 3.39
CA PHE A 312 3.41 -9.08 4.74
C PHE A 312 2.29 -8.04 4.84
N ILE A 313 2.34 -6.99 4.00
CA ILE A 313 1.33 -5.92 3.99
C ILE A 313 -0.05 -6.48 3.65
N THR A 314 -0.17 -7.31 2.60
CA THR A 314 -1.46 -7.91 2.23
C THR A 314 -2.00 -8.80 3.34
N THR A 315 -1.17 -9.61 3.98
CA THR A 315 -1.60 -10.46 5.11
C THR A 315 -2.11 -9.63 6.28
N LEU A 316 -1.43 -8.54 6.63
CA LEU A 316 -1.88 -7.65 7.71
C LEU A 316 -3.24 -7.01 7.40
N VAL A 317 -3.44 -6.55 6.18
CA VAL A 317 -4.70 -5.94 5.75
C VAL A 317 -5.84 -6.96 5.78
N VAL A 318 -5.62 -8.17 5.22
CA VAL A 318 -6.61 -9.25 5.24
C VAL A 318 -6.97 -9.65 6.67
N LYS A 319 -6.00 -9.72 7.58
CA LYS A 319 -6.25 -10.03 8.99
C LYS A 319 -7.05 -8.94 9.72
N TYR A 320 -6.89 -7.68 9.32
CA TYR A 320 -7.64 -6.57 9.90
C TYR A 320 -9.09 -6.56 9.36
N ASN A 321 -9.24 -6.55 8.03
CA ASN A 321 -10.52 -6.63 7.36
C ASN A 321 -10.30 -7.01 5.87
N GLU A 322 -10.95 -8.09 5.45
CA GLU A 322 -10.84 -8.63 4.09
C GLU A 322 -11.32 -7.70 2.97
N THR A 323 -12.29 -6.82 3.23
CA THR A 323 -12.84 -5.87 2.26
C THR A 323 -11.78 -4.88 1.77
N TYR A 324 -10.78 -4.55 2.60
CA TYR A 324 -9.72 -3.61 2.23
C TYR A 324 -8.54 -4.24 1.50
N VAL A 325 -8.61 -5.52 1.08
CA VAL A 325 -7.49 -6.19 0.40
C VAL A 325 -7.02 -5.45 -0.86
N PHE A 326 -7.94 -4.79 -1.58
CA PHE A 326 -7.63 -3.98 -2.76
C PHE A 326 -7.01 -2.62 -2.43
N LEU A 327 -6.93 -2.22 -1.17
CA LEU A 327 -6.21 -1.02 -0.75
C LEU A 327 -4.69 -1.18 -0.90
N VAL A 328 -4.20 -2.43 -0.86
CA VAL A 328 -2.77 -2.72 -0.96
C VAL A 328 -2.26 -2.46 -2.38
N PRO A 329 -1.31 -1.52 -2.56
CA PRO A 329 -0.86 -1.07 -3.88
C PRO A 329 0.14 -2.06 -4.50
N LEU A 330 -0.32 -3.27 -4.83
CA LEU A 330 0.54 -4.33 -5.36
C LEU A 330 1.24 -3.93 -6.67
N CYS A 331 0.62 -3.06 -7.47
CA CYS A 331 1.22 -2.50 -8.69
C CYS A 331 2.51 -1.70 -8.45
N ILE A 332 2.84 -1.29 -7.22
CA ILE A 332 4.16 -0.70 -6.90
C ILE A 332 5.30 -1.69 -7.19
N LEU A 333 5.07 -2.99 -6.94
CA LEU A 333 6.08 -4.03 -7.13
C LEU A 333 6.64 -4.07 -8.57
N PRO A 334 5.81 -4.20 -9.63
CA PRO A 334 6.30 -4.21 -10.99
C PRO A 334 6.90 -2.87 -11.42
N ILE A 335 6.43 -1.74 -10.88
CA ILE A 335 7.00 -0.40 -11.13
C ILE A 335 8.46 -0.36 -10.65
N ILE A 336 8.69 -0.72 -9.40
CA ILE A 336 10.02 -0.68 -8.78
C ILE A 336 10.99 -1.63 -9.47
N LEU A 337 10.55 -2.86 -9.73
CA LEU A 337 11.41 -3.86 -10.39
C LEU A 337 11.76 -3.48 -11.81
N LYS A 338 10.83 -2.85 -12.54
CA LYS A 338 11.10 -2.32 -13.88
C LYS A 338 12.08 -1.15 -13.84
N THR A 339 11.98 -0.27 -12.84
CA THR A 339 12.89 0.86 -12.65
C THR A 339 14.35 0.43 -12.39
N PHE A 340 14.58 -0.61 -11.58
CA PHE A 340 15.95 -1.02 -11.24
C PHE A 340 16.52 -2.12 -12.13
N PHE A 341 15.67 -2.86 -12.84
CA PHE A 341 16.07 -3.98 -13.68
C PHE A 341 15.44 -3.89 -15.06
N ASP A 342 14.36 -4.64 -15.31
CA ASP A 342 13.74 -4.76 -16.62
C ASP A 342 12.27 -5.18 -16.49
N ALA A 343 11.47 -4.82 -17.50
CA ALA A 343 10.04 -5.09 -17.55
C ALA A 343 9.69 -6.60 -17.46
N ARG A 344 10.53 -7.48 -18.04
CA ARG A 344 10.26 -8.93 -18.04
C ARG A 344 10.44 -9.52 -16.65
N LEU A 345 11.49 -9.14 -15.94
CA LEU A 345 11.69 -9.52 -14.54
C LEU A 345 10.57 -8.96 -13.65
N GLY A 346 10.21 -7.68 -13.82
CA GLY A 346 9.14 -7.05 -13.06
C GLY A 346 7.80 -7.79 -13.19
N LEU A 347 7.42 -8.17 -14.41
CA LEU A 347 6.18 -8.92 -14.66
C LEU A 347 6.24 -10.31 -14.02
N PHE A 348 7.35 -11.01 -14.19
CA PHE A 348 7.51 -12.37 -13.70
C PHE A 348 7.40 -12.41 -12.17
N VAL A 349 8.11 -11.51 -11.47
CA VAL A 349 8.04 -11.41 -10.01
C VAL A 349 6.64 -10.98 -9.54
N HIS A 350 5.99 -10.06 -10.24
CA HIS A 350 4.62 -9.64 -9.92
C HIS A 350 3.64 -10.81 -9.97
N VAL A 351 3.63 -11.57 -11.08
CA VAL A 351 2.74 -12.74 -11.25
C VAL A 351 3.00 -13.79 -10.17
N LEU A 352 4.27 -14.09 -9.87
CA LEU A 352 4.60 -15.03 -8.79
C LEU A 352 4.14 -14.53 -7.42
N THR A 353 4.20 -13.22 -7.17
CA THR A 353 3.72 -12.63 -5.92
C THR A 353 2.20 -12.69 -5.82
N VAL A 354 1.48 -12.41 -6.91
CA VAL A 354 0.01 -12.56 -6.99
C VAL A 354 -0.39 -14.02 -6.72
N LEU A 355 0.34 -15.00 -7.28
CA LEU A 355 0.09 -16.43 -7.01
C LEU A 355 0.29 -16.78 -5.53
N LEU A 356 1.33 -16.24 -4.88
CA LEU A 356 1.52 -16.43 -3.43
C LEU A 356 0.38 -15.82 -2.62
N LEU A 357 -0.08 -14.62 -2.99
CA LEU A 357 -1.17 -13.93 -2.32
C LEU A 357 -2.53 -14.62 -2.48
N GLY A 358 -2.72 -15.37 -3.57
CA GLY A 358 -3.92 -16.20 -3.78
C GLY A 358 -4.22 -17.18 -2.64
N PHE A 359 -3.19 -17.62 -1.91
CA PHE A 359 -3.37 -18.48 -0.75
C PHE A 359 -3.87 -17.72 0.50
N VAL A 360 -3.67 -16.42 0.58
CA VAL A 360 -4.00 -15.58 1.73
C VAL A 360 -5.37 -14.90 1.56
N VAL A 361 -5.66 -14.42 0.35
CA VAL A 361 -6.83 -13.55 0.08
C VAL A 361 -8.13 -14.38 -0.09
N PRO A 362 -9.28 -13.94 0.48
CA PRO A 362 -10.59 -14.52 0.17
C PRO A 362 -11.03 -14.15 -1.26
N ASN A 363 -11.86 -14.99 -1.90
CA ASN A 363 -12.21 -14.85 -3.33
C ASN A 363 -10.98 -14.74 -4.23
N SER A 364 -10.07 -15.71 -4.05
CA SER A 364 -8.72 -15.72 -4.62
C SER A 364 -8.69 -15.49 -6.14
N PHE A 365 -9.66 -16.05 -6.88
CA PHE A 365 -9.72 -15.95 -8.33
C PHE A 365 -9.90 -14.51 -8.84
N GLU A 366 -10.88 -13.78 -8.30
CA GLU A 366 -11.14 -12.39 -8.70
C GLU A 366 -9.94 -11.50 -8.39
N TYR A 367 -9.36 -11.65 -7.19
CA TYR A 367 -8.18 -10.91 -6.79
C TYR A 367 -6.98 -11.19 -7.72
N ILE A 368 -6.68 -12.48 -7.98
CA ILE A 368 -5.59 -12.88 -8.88
C ILE A 368 -5.80 -12.30 -10.28
N PHE A 369 -7.02 -12.38 -10.81
CA PHE A 369 -7.35 -11.88 -12.15
C PHE A 369 -7.11 -10.38 -12.25
N LEU A 370 -7.74 -9.60 -11.36
CA LEU A 370 -7.63 -8.13 -11.37
C LEU A 370 -6.19 -7.66 -11.17
N GLN A 371 -5.46 -8.25 -10.21
CA GLN A 371 -4.07 -7.88 -9.93
C GLN A 371 -3.11 -8.27 -11.07
N THR A 372 -3.36 -9.38 -11.75
CA THR A 372 -2.55 -9.80 -12.90
C THR A 372 -2.76 -8.85 -14.08
N VAL A 373 -4.01 -8.51 -14.41
CA VAL A 373 -4.32 -7.58 -15.50
C VAL A 373 -3.79 -6.17 -15.21
N ALA A 374 -4.02 -5.66 -14.00
CA ALA A 374 -3.51 -4.35 -13.59
C ALA A 374 -1.97 -4.30 -13.62
N GLY A 375 -1.29 -5.36 -13.16
CA GLY A 375 0.16 -5.47 -13.22
C GLY A 375 0.72 -5.50 -14.65
N ILE A 376 0.08 -6.26 -15.55
CA ILE A 376 0.45 -6.30 -16.97
C ILE A 376 0.32 -4.90 -17.59
N VAL A 377 -0.82 -4.23 -17.40
CA VAL A 377 -1.02 -2.89 -17.97
C VAL A 377 -0.01 -1.90 -17.41
N THR A 378 0.24 -1.91 -16.09
CA THR A 378 1.27 -1.06 -15.46
C THR A 378 2.64 -1.20 -16.13
N ILE A 379 3.02 -2.43 -16.53
CA ILE A 379 4.29 -2.69 -17.21
C ILE A 379 4.25 -2.28 -18.68
N LEU A 380 3.13 -2.48 -19.38
CA LEU A 380 3.02 -2.18 -20.81
C LEU A 380 2.92 -0.67 -21.11
N THR A 381 2.33 0.12 -20.21
CA THR A 381 1.98 1.51 -20.51
C THR A 381 3.17 2.46 -20.68
N VAL A 382 4.33 2.20 -20.04
CA VAL A 382 5.33 3.27 -19.88
C VAL A 382 6.76 2.87 -20.25
N SER A 383 7.38 3.57 -21.20
CA SER A 383 8.82 3.42 -21.51
C SER A 383 9.74 4.09 -20.48
N GLU A 384 9.26 5.13 -19.78
CA GLU A 384 10.02 5.92 -18.80
C GLU A 384 9.18 6.25 -17.55
N MET A 385 9.27 5.45 -16.49
CA MET A 385 8.43 5.59 -15.28
C MET A 385 8.81 6.76 -14.37
N HIS A 386 9.84 7.50 -14.75
CA HIS A 386 10.45 8.57 -13.98
C HIS A 386 9.72 9.91 -14.10
N LYS A 387 9.02 10.13 -15.21
CA LYS A 387 8.22 11.33 -15.41
C LYS A 387 6.92 11.22 -14.60
N ARG A 388 6.65 12.21 -13.74
CA ARG A 388 5.41 12.27 -12.93
C ARG A 388 4.17 12.04 -13.78
N THR A 389 4.12 12.66 -14.97
CA THR A 389 3.02 12.52 -15.94
C THR A 389 2.74 11.07 -16.33
N ASN A 390 3.78 10.27 -16.56
CA ASN A 390 3.62 8.87 -16.98
C ASN A 390 3.10 7.99 -15.82
N LEU A 391 3.47 8.34 -14.59
CA LEU A 391 2.97 7.67 -13.39
C LEU A 391 1.48 7.97 -13.16
N PHE A 392 1.05 9.22 -13.36
CA PHE A 392 -0.38 9.59 -13.32
C PHE A 392 -1.22 8.82 -14.34
N VAL A 393 -0.74 8.70 -15.58
CA VAL A 393 -1.43 7.92 -16.63
C VAL A 393 -1.56 6.45 -16.23
N SER A 394 -0.48 5.86 -15.70
CA SER A 394 -0.47 4.46 -15.25
C SER A 394 -1.48 4.24 -14.12
N VAL A 395 -1.52 5.14 -13.13
CA VAL A 395 -2.47 5.07 -12.00
C VAL A 395 -3.91 5.19 -12.48
N GLY A 396 -4.20 6.11 -13.41
CA GLY A 396 -5.55 6.24 -13.98
C GLY A 396 -6.01 4.95 -14.68
N GLN A 397 -5.12 4.27 -15.39
CA GLN A 397 -5.42 2.99 -16.03
C GLN A 397 -5.60 1.84 -15.03
N ILE A 398 -4.78 1.79 -13.97
CA ILE A 398 -4.94 0.79 -12.89
C ILE A 398 -6.33 0.93 -12.26
N ILE A 399 -6.74 2.16 -11.90
CA ILE A 399 -8.07 2.44 -11.34
C ILE A 399 -9.15 2.00 -12.32
N LEU A 400 -9.02 2.37 -13.60
CA LEU A 400 -9.99 1.99 -14.64
C LEU A 400 -10.16 0.48 -14.76
N ILE A 401 -9.06 -0.29 -14.74
CA ILE A 401 -9.09 -1.75 -14.81
C ILE A 401 -9.77 -2.36 -13.59
N TYR A 402 -9.47 -1.84 -12.39
CA TYR A 402 -10.14 -2.31 -11.18
C TYR A 402 -11.63 -2.01 -11.20
N VAL A 403 -12.04 -0.81 -11.61
CA VAL A 403 -13.46 -0.44 -11.71
C VAL A 403 -14.18 -1.31 -12.74
N ILE A 404 -13.66 -1.42 -13.97
CA ILE A 404 -14.29 -2.23 -15.02
C ILE A 404 -14.34 -3.70 -14.63
N GLY A 405 -13.23 -4.23 -14.11
CA GLY A 405 -13.13 -5.63 -13.73
C GLY A 405 -14.07 -5.97 -12.56
N TYR A 406 -14.11 -5.13 -11.53
CA TYR A 406 -15.04 -5.30 -10.41
C TYR A 406 -16.50 -5.23 -10.86
N LEU A 407 -16.88 -4.25 -11.69
CA LEU A 407 -18.24 -4.16 -12.23
C LEU A 407 -18.60 -5.41 -13.05
N ALA A 408 -17.66 -5.93 -13.84
CA ALA A 408 -17.89 -7.17 -14.59
C ALA A 408 -18.11 -8.37 -13.65
N PHE A 409 -17.30 -8.53 -12.61
CA PHE A 409 -17.50 -9.58 -11.61
C PHE A 409 -18.81 -9.40 -10.84
N HIS A 410 -19.16 -8.18 -10.45
CA HIS A 410 -20.42 -7.87 -9.77
C HIS A 410 -21.63 -8.23 -10.63
N ILE A 411 -21.63 -7.87 -11.93
CA ILE A 411 -22.69 -8.29 -12.88
C ILE A 411 -22.76 -9.83 -12.97
N ILE A 412 -21.62 -10.52 -12.97
CA ILE A 412 -21.58 -11.99 -13.02
C ILE A 412 -22.15 -12.62 -11.74
N TYR A 413 -21.97 -11.99 -10.57
CA TYR A 413 -22.40 -12.53 -9.28
C TYR A 413 -23.85 -12.19 -8.94
N GLU A 414 -24.30 -10.97 -9.23
CA GLU A 414 -25.61 -10.46 -8.83
C GLU A 414 -26.62 -10.45 -9.97
N GLY A 415 -26.17 -10.50 -11.23
CA GLY A 415 -27.04 -10.44 -12.40
C GLY A 415 -27.70 -9.07 -12.63
N THR A 416 -27.40 -8.09 -11.77
CA THR A 416 -27.89 -6.71 -11.83
C THR A 416 -26.77 -5.73 -11.48
N LEU A 417 -27.03 -4.43 -11.64
CA LEU A 417 -26.15 -3.33 -11.18
C LEU A 417 -26.69 -2.68 -9.90
N ASP A 418 -27.74 -3.24 -9.32
CA ASP A 418 -28.32 -2.76 -8.06
C ASP A 418 -27.47 -3.32 -6.90
N ASN A 419 -27.36 -2.58 -5.80
CA ASN A 419 -26.54 -2.93 -4.62
C ASN A 419 -25.01 -2.90 -4.78
N ILE A 420 -24.48 -2.11 -5.72
CA ILE A 420 -23.03 -1.88 -5.80
C ILE A 420 -22.50 -1.30 -4.47
N GLU A 421 -21.53 -2.00 -3.88
CA GLU A 421 -20.78 -1.49 -2.73
C GLU A 421 -19.87 -0.32 -3.12
N TRP A 422 -20.38 0.90 -3.01
CA TRP A 422 -19.64 2.13 -3.32
C TRP A 422 -18.31 2.27 -2.58
N ILE A 423 -18.18 1.65 -1.39
CA ILE A 423 -16.94 1.66 -0.62
C ILE A 423 -15.77 1.01 -1.38
N ILE A 424 -16.03 -0.03 -2.19
CA ILE A 424 -14.99 -0.73 -2.96
C ILE A 424 -14.42 0.18 -4.06
N LEU A 425 -15.26 1.00 -4.70
CA LEU A 425 -14.80 1.97 -5.69
C LEU A 425 -13.91 3.05 -5.06
N VAL A 426 -14.22 3.49 -3.84
CA VAL A 426 -13.37 4.41 -3.08
C VAL A 426 -12.04 3.75 -2.74
N VAL A 427 -12.03 2.47 -2.37
CA VAL A 427 -10.80 1.71 -2.11
C VAL A 427 -9.90 1.63 -3.34
N PHE A 428 -10.44 1.45 -4.55
CA PHE A 428 -9.64 1.48 -5.77
C PHE A 428 -9.02 2.86 -6.04
N LEU A 429 -9.76 3.94 -5.78
CA LEU A 429 -9.23 5.29 -5.92
C LEU A 429 -8.10 5.55 -4.91
N LEU A 430 -8.29 5.14 -3.65
CA LEU A 430 -7.26 5.21 -2.61
C LEU A 430 -6.03 4.37 -2.97
N ASN A 431 -6.21 3.17 -3.52
CA ASN A 431 -5.10 2.34 -4.01
C ASN A 431 -4.23 3.09 -5.04
N GLY A 432 -4.88 3.76 -6.00
CA GLY A 432 -4.18 4.57 -6.99
C GLY A 432 -3.43 5.75 -6.38
N VAL A 433 -4.05 6.47 -5.44
CA VAL A 433 -3.41 7.57 -4.71
C VAL A 433 -2.21 7.09 -3.90
N ILE A 434 -2.32 5.97 -3.20
CA ILE A 434 -1.22 5.36 -2.45
C ILE A 434 -0.09 4.95 -3.42
N THR A 435 -0.43 4.34 -4.56
CA THR A 435 0.56 3.99 -5.58
C THR A 435 1.34 5.22 -6.06
N LEU A 436 0.65 6.31 -6.36
CA LEU A 436 1.26 7.58 -6.76
C LEU A 436 2.14 8.18 -5.66
N ALA A 437 1.64 8.21 -4.42
CA ALA A 437 2.30 8.84 -3.28
C ALA A 437 3.58 8.09 -2.86
N PHE A 438 3.55 6.75 -2.89
CA PHE A 438 4.64 5.92 -2.35
C PHE A 438 5.61 5.40 -3.40
N ALA A 439 5.26 5.30 -4.69
CA ALA A 439 6.18 4.76 -5.69
C ALA A 439 7.49 5.55 -5.81
N GLN A 440 7.44 6.89 -5.91
CA GLN A 440 8.66 7.70 -6.07
C GLN A 440 9.54 7.75 -4.82
N PRO A 441 9.00 8.02 -3.62
CA PRO A 441 9.82 7.99 -2.40
C PRO A 441 10.45 6.62 -2.16
N LEU A 442 9.73 5.54 -2.47
CA LEU A 442 10.25 4.19 -2.26
C LEU A 442 11.41 3.87 -3.21
N ILE A 443 11.36 4.35 -4.47
CA ILE A 443 12.51 4.27 -5.39
C ILE A 443 13.73 4.99 -4.78
N TYR A 444 13.58 6.23 -4.31
CA TYR A 444 14.68 6.99 -3.71
C TYR A 444 15.26 6.30 -2.45
N ILE A 445 14.40 5.81 -1.55
CA ILE A 445 14.81 5.07 -0.36
C ILE A 445 15.61 3.82 -0.76
N TYR A 446 15.14 3.11 -1.78
CA TYR A 446 15.80 1.90 -2.28
C TYR A 446 17.15 2.16 -2.94
N GLU A 447 17.32 3.29 -3.63
CA GLU A 447 18.63 3.70 -4.16
C GLU A 447 19.66 3.85 -3.03
N LYS A 448 19.29 4.52 -1.93
CA LYS A 448 20.18 4.74 -0.78
C LYS A 448 20.44 3.46 0.02
N LEU A 449 19.42 2.63 0.25
CA LEU A 449 19.55 1.40 1.04
C LEU A 449 20.29 0.28 0.31
N PHE A 450 20.12 0.16 -1.00
CA PHE A 450 20.68 -0.94 -1.79
C PHE A 450 21.86 -0.51 -2.69
N GLY A 451 22.22 0.78 -2.71
CA GLY A 451 23.29 1.32 -3.56
C GLY A 451 23.02 1.14 -5.05
N LEU A 452 21.75 1.02 -5.44
CA LEU A 452 21.33 0.89 -6.83
C LEU A 452 21.18 2.29 -7.44
N VAL A 453 21.48 2.39 -8.75
CA VAL A 453 21.31 3.64 -9.51
C VAL A 453 20.10 3.46 -10.41
N SER A 454 19.06 4.27 -10.24
CA SER A 454 17.96 4.34 -11.20
C SER A 454 18.23 5.41 -12.28
N ASP A 455 17.50 5.36 -13.39
CA ASP A 455 17.65 6.35 -14.44
C ASP A 455 17.19 7.76 -13.98
N VAL A 456 16.39 7.90 -12.90
CA VAL A 456 16.09 9.21 -12.28
C VAL A 456 17.36 9.84 -11.74
N SER A 457 18.10 9.08 -10.93
CA SER A 457 19.34 9.56 -10.32
C SER A 457 20.35 9.92 -11.41
N LEU A 458 20.43 9.14 -12.48
CA LEU A 458 21.29 9.48 -13.62
C LEU A 458 20.83 10.78 -14.31
N LEU A 459 19.53 10.99 -14.48
CA LEU A 459 19.01 12.21 -15.09
C LEU A 459 19.27 13.44 -14.21
N GLU A 460 19.09 13.35 -12.90
CA GLU A 460 19.43 14.42 -11.95
C GLU A 460 20.94 14.72 -11.96
N LEU A 461 21.78 13.68 -11.99
CA LEU A 461 23.23 13.82 -12.10
C LEU A 461 23.69 14.35 -13.47
N SER A 462 22.85 14.24 -14.50
CA SER A 462 23.16 14.82 -15.82
C SER A 462 22.89 16.32 -15.89
N ASP A 463 22.22 16.90 -14.90
CA ASP A 463 21.98 18.34 -14.84
C ASP A 463 23.30 19.09 -14.58
N THR A 464 23.75 19.82 -15.61
CA THR A 464 24.95 20.65 -15.58
C THR A 464 24.85 21.79 -14.55
N ASN A 465 23.66 22.11 -14.06
CA ASN A 465 23.45 23.10 -13.00
C ASN A 465 23.61 22.51 -11.58
N SER A 466 23.87 21.21 -11.45
CA SER A 466 24.15 20.59 -10.16
C SER A 466 25.35 21.26 -9.48
N LYS A 467 25.33 21.28 -8.14
CA LYS A 467 26.34 21.99 -7.32
C LYS A 467 27.78 21.63 -7.71
N LEU A 468 28.04 20.34 -7.93
CA LEU A 468 29.37 19.84 -8.26
C LEU A 468 29.81 20.19 -9.69
N LEU A 469 28.92 20.03 -10.69
CA LEU A 469 29.26 20.39 -12.08
C LEU A 469 29.40 21.90 -12.26
N LYS A 470 28.64 22.70 -11.51
CA LYS A 470 28.80 24.15 -11.47
C LYS A 470 30.13 24.56 -10.83
N GLU A 471 30.57 23.84 -9.80
CA GLU A 471 31.91 24.04 -9.21
C GLU A 471 33.01 23.69 -10.21
N LEU A 472 32.87 22.58 -10.96
CA LEU A 472 33.78 22.20 -12.05
C LEU A 472 33.84 23.27 -13.13
N SER A 473 32.69 23.76 -13.60
CA SER A 473 32.61 24.83 -14.60
C SER A 473 33.27 26.13 -14.14
N ASN A 474 33.23 26.45 -12.84
CA ASN A 474 33.82 27.68 -12.31
C ASN A 474 35.33 27.55 -12.05
N LYS A 475 35.80 26.39 -11.58
CA LYS A 475 37.22 26.17 -11.25
C LYS A 475 38.06 25.73 -12.45
N ALA A 476 37.50 24.88 -13.32
CA ALA A 476 38.18 24.27 -14.46
C ALA A 476 37.26 24.30 -15.70
N PRO A 477 37.04 25.49 -16.30
CA PRO A 477 36.09 25.64 -17.41
C PRO A 477 36.48 24.84 -18.65
N GLY A 478 37.78 24.69 -18.94
CA GLY A 478 38.27 23.91 -20.07
C GLY A 478 37.99 22.41 -19.91
N THR A 479 38.26 21.87 -18.72
CA THR A 479 37.91 20.49 -18.35
C THR A 479 36.40 20.26 -18.40
N PHE A 480 35.58 21.23 -17.97
CA PHE A 480 34.12 21.12 -18.08
C PHE A 480 33.66 21.02 -19.55
N HIS A 481 34.19 21.85 -20.44
CA HIS A 481 33.87 21.78 -21.86
C HIS A 481 34.34 20.48 -22.52
N HIS A 482 35.52 20.00 -22.15
CA HIS A 482 36.04 18.69 -22.56
C HIS A 482 35.10 17.57 -22.13
N SER A 483 34.73 17.52 -20.84
CA SER A 483 33.84 16.50 -20.29
C SER A 483 32.47 16.49 -21.00
N LEU A 484 31.95 17.66 -21.38
CA LEU A 484 30.70 17.76 -22.16
C LEU A 484 30.85 17.20 -23.59
N GLN A 485 31.98 17.45 -24.25
CA GLN A 485 32.25 16.90 -25.59
C GLN A 485 32.41 15.38 -25.55
N VAL A 486 33.17 14.88 -24.58
CA VAL A 486 33.33 13.44 -24.32
C VAL A 486 31.98 12.80 -24.01
N ALA A 487 31.14 13.43 -23.18
CA ALA A 487 29.81 12.93 -22.87
C ALA A 487 28.92 12.76 -24.11
N ASN A 488 28.92 13.75 -25.02
CA ASN A 488 28.15 13.67 -26.27
C ASN A 488 28.67 12.58 -27.23
N LEU A 489 29.99 12.41 -27.31
CA LEU A 489 30.62 11.36 -28.14
C LEU A 489 30.31 9.96 -27.58
N ALA A 490 30.50 9.80 -26.27
CA ALA A 490 30.33 8.54 -25.57
C ALA A 490 28.85 8.11 -25.52
N GLU A 491 27.91 9.05 -25.31
CA GLU A 491 26.46 8.80 -25.37
C GLU A 491 26.03 8.30 -26.76
N ALA A 492 26.52 8.95 -27.82
CA ALA A 492 26.21 8.55 -29.19
C ALA A 492 26.73 7.14 -29.49
N ALA A 493 27.96 6.83 -29.05
CA ALA A 493 28.54 5.50 -29.21
C ALA A 493 27.78 4.43 -28.41
N ALA A 494 27.37 4.75 -27.18
CA ALA A 494 26.62 3.84 -26.32
C ALA A 494 25.23 3.50 -26.88
N ASN A 495 24.53 4.48 -27.45
CA ASN A 495 23.21 4.28 -28.07
C ASN A 495 23.26 3.28 -29.24
N GLU A 496 24.27 3.36 -30.10
CA GLU A 496 24.40 2.49 -31.28
C GLU A 496 24.70 1.03 -30.93
N ILE A 497 25.37 0.78 -29.80
CA ILE A 497 25.65 -0.58 -29.33
C ILE A 497 24.61 -1.11 -28.31
N GLY A 498 23.59 -0.32 -27.99
CA GLY A 498 22.58 -0.68 -26.98
C GLY A 498 23.12 -0.77 -25.55
N ALA A 499 24.22 -0.07 -25.25
CA ALA A 499 24.73 0.09 -23.89
C ALA A 499 23.92 1.18 -23.13
N ASN A 500 24.11 1.30 -21.81
CA ASN A 500 23.41 2.33 -21.05
C ASN A 500 23.99 3.73 -21.35
N ALA A 501 23.41 4.41 -22.34
CA ALA A 501 23.87 5.71 -22.81
C ALA A 501 23.78 6.82 -21.76
N MET A 502 22.72 6.81 -20.94
CA MET A 502 22.54 7.77 -19.85
C MET A 502 23.64 7.63 -18.80
N MET A 503 23.98 6.40 -18.43
CA MET A 503 25.07 6.11 -17.49
C MET A 503 26.43 6.52 -18.04
N VAL A 504 26.69 6.28 -19.33
CA VAL A 504 27.93 6.72 -20.01
C VAL A 504 28.03 8.24 -20.04
N ARG A 505 26.94 8.94 -20.38
CA ARG A 505 26.89 10.40 -20.40
C ARG A 505 27.21 10.99 -19.02
N VAL A 506 26.56 10.50 -17.97
CA VAL A 506 26.80 10.96 -16.60
C VAL A 506 28.22 10.63 -16.17
N GLY A 507 28.68 9.40 -16.41
CA GLY A 507 30.07 8.98 -16.14
C GLY A 507 31.08 9.91 -16.80
N ALA A 508 30.84 10.30 -18.06
CA ALA A 508 31.67 11.23 -18.81
C ALA A 508 31.64 12.67 -18.25
N LEU A 509 30.52 13.14 -17.71
CA LEU A 509 30.48 14.48 -17.09
C LEU A 509 31.32 14.57 -15.81
N TYR A 510 31.45 13.46 -15.08
CA TYR A 510 32.15 13.43 -13.80
C TYR A 510 33.55 12.81 -13.85
N HIS A 511 33.98 12.23 -14.96
CA HIS A 511 35.23 11.44 -15.03
C HIS A 511 36.47 12.24 -14.57
N ASP A 512 36.46 13.54 -14.83
CA ASP A 512 37.61 14.44 -14.73
C ASP A 512 37.52 15.43 -13.55
N ILE A 513 36.58 15.22 -12.60
CA ILE A 513 36.36 16.16 -11.49
C ILE A 513 37.57 16.36 -10.57
N GLY A 514 38.53 15.42 -10.55
CA GLY A 514 39.75 15.58 -9.77
C GLY A 514 40.62 16.74 -10.23
N LYS A 515 40.56 17.11 -11.51
CA LYS A 515 41.31 18.25 -12.07
C LYS A 515 40.94 19.60 -11.43
N MET A 516 39.81 19.68 -10.70
CA MET A 516 39.38 20.88 -9.96
C MET A 516 40.35 21.33 -8.86
N ASN A 517 41.12 20.41 -8.27
CA ASN A 517 42.05 20.77 -7.19
C ASN A 517 43.27 21.52 -7.74
N ASN A 518 43.73 21.14 -8.93
CA ASN A 518 44.93 21.65 -9.57
C ASN A 518 44.68 22.07 -11.04
N PRO A 519 43.75 22.99 -11.35
CA PRO A 519 43.30 23.22 -12.73
C PRO A 519 44.41 23.68 -13.68
N THR A 520 45.36 24.49 -13.20
CA THR A 520 46.42 25.12 -13.99
C THR A 520 47.45 24.13 -14.57
N TYR A 521 47.54 22.93 -13.99
CA TYR A 521 48.42 21.87 -14.49
C TYR A 521 47.83 21.12 -15.68
N PHE A 522 46.55 21.32 -16.01
CA PHE A 522 45.93 20.67 -17.16
C PHE A 522 45.82 21.62 -18.34
N THR A 523 46.34 21.19 -19.50
CA THR A 523 46.50 22.02 -20.71
C THR A 523 45.20 22.66 -21.19
N GLU A 524 44.07 21.99 -21.00
CA GLU A 524 42.76 22.49 -21.40
C GLU A 524 42.28 23.71 -20.60
N ASN A 525 42.83 23.95 -19.41
CA ASN A 525 42.50 25.10 -18.56
C ASN A 525 43.54 26.22 -18.61
N GLN A 526 44.63 26.03 -19.35
CA GLN A 526 45.69 27.03 -19.47
C GLN A 526 45.25 28.15 -20.42
N ILE A 527 45.13 29.38 -19.89
CA ILE A 527 44.74 30.57 -20.66
C ILE A 527 45.98 31.24 -21.29
N THR A 528 47.14 31.07 -20.66
CA THR A 528 48.43 31.63 -21.09
C THR A 528 49.34 30.53 -21.65
N ASN A 529 50.24 30.87 -22.57
CA ASN A 529 51.25 29.95 -23.14
C ASN A 529 52.33 29.49 -22.13
N VAL A 530 52.15 29.71 -20.83
CA VAL A 530 53.10 29.32 -19.78
C VAL A 530 52.61 28.03 -19.15
N ASN A 531 53.34 26.93 -19.36
CA ASN A 531 53.00 25.64 -18.80
C ASN A 531 53.72 25.42 -17.46
N PRO A 532 53.02 25.27 -16.32
CA PRO A 532 53.64 25.01 -15.02
C PRO A 532 54.51 23.74 -15.00
N HIS A 533 54.30 22.81 -15.94
CA HIS A 533 55.11 21.61 -16.09
C HIS A 533 56.53 21.85 -16.61
N ASP A 534 56.84 23.05 -17.11
CA ASP A 534 58.19 23.37 -17.60
C ASP A 534 59.18 23.60 -16.45
N GLU A 535 58.68 23.98 -15.27
CA GLU A 535 59.49 24.20 -14.06
C GLU A 535 59.57 22.97 -13.14
N LEU A 536 58.82 21.90 -13.46
CA LEU A 536 58.74 20.69 -12.66
C LEU A 536 59.53 19.51 -13.24
N MET A 537 60.08 18.69 -12.34
CA MET A 537 60.64 17.39 -12.72
C MET A 537 59.55 16.50 -13.38
N PRO A 538 59.88 15.73 -14.44
CA PRO A 538 58.90 14.89 -15.14
C PRO A 538 58.17 13.91 -14.21
N VAL A 539 58.84 13.37 -13.19
CA VAL A 539 58.23 12.51 -12.15
C VAL A 539 57.12 13.24 -11.38
N ASN A 540 57.36 14.49 -10.96
CA ASN A 540 56.38 15.27 -10.21
C ASN A 540 55.19 15.67 -11.09
N SER A 541 55.45 16.01 -12.35
CA SER A 541 54.43 16.29 -13.35
C SER A 541 53.53 15.07 -13.61
N ALA A 542 54.13 13.89 -13.77
CA ALA A 542 53.39 12.65 -13.94
C ALA A 542 52.54 12.32 -12.71
N LYS A 543 53.08 12.52 -11.50
CA LYS A 543 52.36 12.30 -10.25
C LYS A 543 51.13 13.21 -10.11
N ILE A 544 51.25 14.51 -10.36
CA ILE A 544 50.11 15.46 -10.34
C ILE A 544 49.02 15.01 -11.33
N ILE A 545 49.43 14.55 -12.52
CA ILE A 545 48.48 14.04 -13.52
C ILE A 545 47.85 12.73 -13.05
N ILE A 546 48.58 11.77 -12.47
CA ILE A 546 47.99 10.50 -12.03
C ILE A 546 47.05 10.70 -10.83
N ASP A 547 47.39 11.63 -9.93
CA ASP A 547 46.65 11.89 -8.69
C ASP A 547 45.23 12.43 -8.93
N HIS A 548 44.92 13.03 -10.10
CA HIS A 548 43.56 13.50 -10.41
C HIS A 548 42.52 12.38 -10.34
N VAL A 549 42.90 11.13 -10.61
CA VAL A 549 41.99 9.98 -10.50
C VAL A 549 41.62 9.75 -9.03
N ILE A 550 42.61 9.74 -8.14
CA ILE A 550 42.42 9.50 -6.70
C ILE A 550 41.66 10.67 -6.08
N GLU A 551 42.08 11.90 -6.37
CA GLU A 551 41.40 13.12 -5.93
C GLU A 551 39.95 13.18 -6.44
N GLY A 552 39.70 12.77 -7.68
CA GLY A 552 38.36 12.68 -8.25
C GLY A 552 37.47 11.69 -7.49
N ILE A 553 38.01 10.54 -7.10
CA ILE A 553 37.30 9.55 -6.27
C ILE A 553 36.96 10.13 -4.88
N GLU A 554 37.89 10.86 -4.26
CA GLU A 554 37.66 11.51 -2.96
C GLU A 554 36.55 12.57 -3.04
N ILE A 555 36.58 13.42 -4.06
CA ILE A 555 35.54 14.43 -4.31
C ILE A 555 34.20 13.76 -4.59
N ALA A 556 34.18 12.69 -5.39
CA ALA A 556 32.96 11.94 -5.70
C ALA A 556 32.33 11.34 -4.45
N ARG A 557 33.13 10.70 -3.60
CA ARG A 557 32.67 10.12 -2.31
C ARG A 557 32.16 11.19 -1.36
N LYS A 558 32.86 12.32 -1.26
CA LYS A 558 32.44 13.46 -0.43
C LYS A 558 31.07 14.03 -0.86
N ASN A 559 30.76 13.96 -2.15
CA ASN A 559 29.48 14.39 -2.71
C ASN A 559 28.43 13.27 -2.82
N ASN A 560 28.67 12.10 -2.22
CA ASN A 560 27.77 10.94 -2.24
C ASN A 560 27.38 10.48 -3.66
N LEU A 561 28.30 10.57 -4.63
CA LEU A 561 28.07 10.03 -5.96
C LEU A 561 27.96 8.50 -5.90
N PRO A 562 27.11 7.86 -6.72
CA PRO A 562 26.98 6.40 -6.72
C PRO A 562 28.28 5.72 -7.15
N ASP A 563 28.57 4.55 -6.56
CA ASP A 563 29.81 3.79 -6.86
C ASP A 563 29.99 3.49 -8.34
N ARG A 564 28.89 3.25 -9.07
CA ARG A 564 28.92 3.05 -10.53
C ARG A 564 29.46 4.25 -11.31
N ILE A 565 29.28 5.47 -10.82
CA ILE A 565 29.83 6.69 -11.44
C ILE A 565 31.30 6.86 -11.03
N ILE A 566 31.63 6.55 -9.78
CA ILE A 566 33.02 6.51 -9.29
C ILE A 566 33.85 5.49 -10.09
N ASP A 567 33.23 4.42 -10.56
CA ASP A 567 33.87 3.43 -11.42
C ASP A 567 34.32 4.02 -12.77
N PHE A 568 33.64 5.02 -13.33
CA PHE A 568 34.11 5.72 -14.52
C PHE A 568 35.36 6.54 -14.21
N ILE A 569 35.36 7.26 -13.08
CA ILE A 569 36.52 8.05 -12.64
C ILE A 569 37.74 7.15 -12.45
N ARG A 570 37.61 5.98 -11.82
CA ARG A 570 38.78 5.10 -11.58
C ARG A 570 39.29 4.37 -12.83
N THR A 571 38.45 4.15 -13.84
CA THR A 571 38.79 3.26 -14.98
C THR A 571 39.05 3.97 -16.29
N HIS A 572 38.72 5.26 -16.43
CA HIS A 572 38.77 5.94 -17.74
C HIS A 572 40.17 5.99 -18.36
N HIS A 573 41.25 5.96 -17.56
CA HIS A 573 42.62 5.82 -18.05
C HIS A 573 43.21 4.40 -17.92
N GLY A 574 42.54 3.49 -17.21
CA GLY A 574 42.99 2.11 -17.00
C GLY A 574 44.39 2.05 -16.41
N THR A 575 45.29 1.32 -17.06
CA THR A 575 46.71 1.23 -16.69
C THR A 575 47.62 1.85 -17.74
N ASN A 576 47.12 2.86 -18.46
CA ASN A 576 47.91 3.56 -19.46
C ASN A 576 49.09 4.30 -18.82
N VAL A 577 50.13 4.54 -19.61
CA VAL A 577 51.32 5.30 -19.20
C VAL A 577 51.14 6.75 -19.63
N VAL A 578 51.51 7.70 -18.77
CA VAL A 578 51.63 9.11 -19.12
C VAL A 578 52.85 9.31 -20.04
N TYR A 579 52.68 8.95 -21.31
CA TYR A 579 53.76 8.70 -22.27
C TYR A 579 54.70 9.90 -22.49
N TYR A 580 54.17 11.12 -22.51
CA TYR A 580 54.98 12.33 -22.74
C TYR A 580 56.04 12.53 -21.65
N PHE A 581 55.66 12.44 -20.37
CA PHE A 581 56.58 12.63 -19.24
C PHE A 581 57.49 11.42 -19.03
N TYR A 582 57.01 10.20 -19.33
CA TYR A 582 57.85 9.00 -19.35
C TYR A 582 58.99 9.14 -20.36
N LYS A 583 58.69 9.55 -21.60
CA LYS A 583 59.71 9.74 -22.63
C LYS A 583 60.66 10.89 -22.31
N LYS A 584 60.15 12.00 -21.77
CA LYS A 584 60.98 13.15 -21.33
C LYS A 584 61.96 12.75 -20.21
N GLN A 585 61.54 11.85 -19.31
CA GLN A 585 62.44 11.30 -18.30
C GLN A 585 63.44 10.31 -18.90
N GLN A 586 63.01 9.44 -19.81
CA GLN A 586 63.88 8.48 -20.48
C GLN A 586 65.00 9.16 -21.29
N GLU A 587 64.75 10.36 -21.81
CA GLU A 587 65.76 11.18 -22.48
C GLU A 587 66.78 11.81 -21.49
N GLN A 588 66.48 11.81 -20.18
CA GLN A 588 67.34 12.36 -19.12
C GLN A 588 68.04 11.27 -18.29
N ASP A 589 67.43 10.09 -18.14
CA ASP A 589 67.92 8.97 -17.33
C ASP A 589 67.50 7.64 -18.00
N ASP A 590 68.40 6.66 -18.05
CA ASP A 590 68.15 5.37 -18.70
C ASP A 590 67.43 4.37 -17.76
N GLU A 591 67.45 4.57 -16.43
CA GLU A 591 66.80 3.69 -15.44
C GLU A 591 65.41 4.19 -14.99
N VAL A 592 64.49 4.41 -15.93
CA VAL A 592 63.12 4.85 -15.61
C VAL A 592 62.17 3.66 -15.43
N LYS A 593 61.59 3.54 -14.23
CA LYS A 593 60.51 2.58 -13.97
C LYS A 593 59.21 3.04 -14.61
N ILE A 594 58.65 2.21 -15.51
CA ILE A 594 57.36 2.47 -16.18
C ILE A 594 56.21 2.59 -15.15
N GLU A 595 56.33 1.86 -14.04
CA GLU A 595 55.34 1.81 -12.95
C GLU A 595 55.04 3.18 -12.33
N ASP A 596 56.05 4.05 -12.21
CA ASP A 596 55.92 5.39 -11.60
C ASP A 596 55.14 6.37 -12.50
N TYR A 597 54.97 6.03 -13.78
CA TYR A 597 54.28 6.83 -14.80
C TYR A 597 52.97 6.19 -15.27
N SER A 598 52.58 5.07 -14.66
CA SER A 598 51.38 4.32 -15.02
C SER A 598 50.22 4.67 -14.09
N TYR A 599 49.01 4.76 -14.62
CA TYR A 599 47.82 4.87 -13.79
C TYR A 599 47.63 3.62 -12.92
N PRO A 600 47.13 3.76 -11.68
CA PRO A 600 46.97 2.64 -10.76
C PRO A 600 45.90 1.62 -11.19
N GLY A 601 45.09 1.95 -12.20
CA GLY A 601 43.95 1.15 -12.62
C GLY A 601 42.78 1.21 -11.63
N PRO A 602 41.77 0.31 -11.78
CA PRO A 602 41.77 -0.88 -12.63
C PRO A 602 41.45 -0.61 -14.11
N ILE A 603 41.72 -1.58 -14.98
CA ILE A 603 41.27 -1.53 -16.38
C ILE A 603 39.74 -1.56 -16.49
N PRO A 604 39.14 -0.97 -17.56
CA PRO A 604 37.70 -1.03 -17.80
C PRO A 604 37.13 -2.45 -17.71
N PHE A 605 36.01 -2.58 -16.98
CA PHE A 605 35.36 -3.87 -16.71
C PHE A 605 33.94 -3.96 -17.29
N SER A 606 33.41 -2.86 -17.83
CA SER A 606 32.09 -2.81 -18.48
C SER A 606 32.18 -2.23 -19.88
N LYS A 607 31.15 -2.45 -20.72
CA LYS A 607 31.08 -1.83 -22.04
C LYS A 607 31.09 -0.31 -21.94
N GLU A 608 30.37 0.22 -20.97
CA GLU A 608 30.21 1.65 -20.71
C GLU A 608 31.53 2.32 -20.34
N THR A 609 32.31 1.71 -19.44
CA THR A 609 33.62 2.23 -19.03
C THR A 609 34.66 2.16 -20.15
N ALA A 610 34.59 1.14 -21.01
CA ALA A 610 35.42 1.05 -22.20
C ALA A 610 35.07 2.12 -23.25
N ILE A 611 33.78 2.42 -23.45
CA ILE A 611 33.32 3.50 -24.33
C ILE A 611 33.86 4.85 -23.86
N LEU A 612 33.80 5.12 -22.54
CA LEU A 612 34.34 6.36 -21.99
C LEU A 612 35.83 6.50 -22.28
N MET A 613 36.63 5.48 -22.00
CA MET A 613 38.08 5.48 -22.28
C MET A 613 38.38 5.76 -23.77
N MET A 614 37.62 5.14 -24.68
CA MET A 614 37.79 5.37 -26.12
C MET A 614 37.42 6.82 -26.50
N ALA A 615 36.28 7.32 -26.02
CA ALA A 615 35.80 8.66 -26.34
C ALA A 615 36.71 9.76 -25.78
N ASP A 616 37.16 9.62 -24.53
CA ASP A 616 38.09 10.53 -23.87
C ASP A 616 39.42 10.63 -24.64
N SER A 617 40.05 9.48 -24.88
CA SER A 617 41.34 9.45 -25.60
C SER A 617 41.23 10.03 -27.02
N VAL A 618 40.10 9.79 -27.70
CA VAL A 618 39.87 10.30 -29.06
C VAL A 618 39.62 11.82 -29.06
N GLU A 619 38.85 12.36 -28.11
CA GLU A 619 38.61 13.81 -27.99
C GLU A 619 39.88 14.55 -27.60
N ALA A 620 40.57 14.08 -26.55
CA ALA A 620 41.76 14.76 -26.04
C ALA A 620 42.85 14.80 -27.11
N ALA A 621 43.03 13.71 -27.83
CA ALA A 621 44.02 13.63 -28.89
C ALA A 621 43.60 14.44 -30.14
N SER A 622 42.30 14.54 -30.46
CA SER A 622 41.85 15.29 -31.64
C SER A 622 42.11 16.80 -31.54
N LYS A 623 42.20 17.35 -30.32
CA LYS A 623 42.56 18.77 -30.10
C LYS A 623 43.94 19.15 -30.64
N SER A 624 44.84 18.18 -30.79
CA SER A 624 46.18 18.41 -31.36
C SER A 624 46.20 18.50 -32.89
N LEU A 625 45.11 18.12 -33.57
CA LEU A 625 45.02 18.10 -35.03
C LEU A 625 44.74 19.50 -35.59
N LYS A 626 45.60 19.98 -36.50
CA LYS A 626 45.38 21.22 -37.25
C LYS A 626 44.70 20.88 -38.58
N ASN A 627 43.49 21.40 -38.83
CA ASN A 627 42.69 21.20 -40.05
C ASN A 627 42.58 19.74 -40.52
N PRO A 628 41.99 18.84 -39.71
CA PRO A 628 41.95 17.42 -40.03
C PRO A 628 41.04 17.11 -41.23
N THR A 629 41.55 16.33 -42.19
CA THR A 629 40.73 15.72 -43.25
C THR A 629 40.07 14.44 -42.75
N TYR A 630 39.02 13.97 -43.44
CA TYR A 630 38.34 12.72 -43.07
C TYR A 630 39.29 11.51 -42.96
N GLN A 631 40.23 11.37 -43.90
CA GLN A 631 41.22 10.28 -43.88
C GLN A 631 42.14 10.37 -42.65
N MET A 632 42.58 11.58 -42.29
CA MET A 632 43.38 11.78 -41.09
C MET A 632 42.61 11.43 -39.81
N ILE A 633 41.32 11.77 -39.73
CA ILE A 633 40.47 11.38 -38.58
C ILE A 633 40.32 9.86 -38.52
N ASP A 634 40.13 9.19 -39.66
CA ASP A 634 39.96 7.73 -39.71
C ASP A 634 41.20 7.00 -39.19
N GLU A 635 42.37 7.31 -39.74
CA GLU A 635 43.65 6.72 -39.33
C GLU A 635 43.96 7.02 -37.85
N PHE A 636 43.66 8.24 -37.41
CA PHE A 636 43.91 8.69 -36.04
C PHE A 636 43.07 7.92 -35.02
N VAL A 637 41.76 7.80 -35.26
CA VAL A 637 40.86 7.03 -34.39
C VAL A 637 41.24 5.56 -34.36
N ASN A 638 41.60 4.97 -35.52
CA ASN A 638 42.05 3.58 -35.58
C ASN A 638 43.32 3.37 -34.75
N LYS A 639 44.32 4.25 -34.90
CA LYS A 639 45.60 4.14 -34.20
C LYS A 639 45.45 4.18 -32.67
N ILE A 640 44.61 5.08 -32.15
CA ILE A 640 44.37 5.21 -30.71
C ILE A 640 43.72 3.95 -30.15
N ILE A 641 42.63 3.51 -30.79
CA ILE A 641 41.85 2.36 -30.29
C ILE A 641 42.63 1.05 -30.47
N GLU A 642 43.38 0.89 -31.57
CA GLU A 642 44.29 -0.24 -31.74
C GLU A 642 45.42 -0.25 -30.70
N GLY A 643 45.96 0.92 -30.35
CA GLY A 643 46.93 1.05 -29.26
C GLY A 643 46.36 0.58 -27.91
N GLN A 644 45.14 0.99 -27.58
CA GLN A 644 44.44 0.54 -26.36
C GLN A 644 44.15 -0.97 -26.38
N MET A 645 43.80 -1.53 -27.54
CA MET A 645 43.62 -2.97 -27.72
C MET A 645 44.93 -3.75 -27.53
N GLN A 646 46.03 -3.28 -28.13
CA GLN A 646 47.36 -3.90 -27.98
C GLN A 646 47.88 -3.81 -26.54
N ALA A 647 47.55 -2.72 -25.84
CA ALA A 647 47.82 -2.52 -24.41
C ALA A 647 46.87 -3.32 -23.49
N ASN A 648 46.02 -4.20 -24.04
CA ASN A 648 45.14 -5.09 -23.28
C ASN A 648 44.17 -4.37 -22.33
N GLN A 649 43.84 -3.10 -22.60
CA GLN A 649 42.98 -2.29 -21.73
C GLN A 649 41.52 -2.78 -21.69
N PHE A 650 41.07 -3.51 -22.71
CA PHE A 650 39.69 -4.00 -22.80
C PHE A 650 39.50 -5.45 -22.34
N LEU A 651 40.54 -6.11 -21.79
CA LEU A 651 40.49 -7.54 -21.45
C LEU A 651 39.37 -7.91 -20.48
N ASN A 652 39.09 -7.04 -19.50
CA ASN A 652 38.07 -7.29 -18.48
C ASN A 652 36.68 -6.74 -18.87
N ALA A 653 36.59 -5.96 -19.94
CA ALA A 653 35.33 -5.41 -20.42
C ALA A 653 34.64 -6.45 -21.31
N ASN A 654 33.36 -6.72 -21.06
CA ASN A 654 32.53 -7.57 -21.91
C ASN A 654 32.15 -6.88 -23.25
N ILE A 655 33.09 -6.23 -23.92
CA ILE A 655 32.89 -5.55 -25.21
C ILE A 655 33.37 -6.44 -26.36
N THR A 656 32.52 -6.64 -27.37
CA THR A 656 32.86 -7.45 -28.54
C THR A 656 33.63 -6.63 -29.57
N PHE A 657 34.44 -7.31 -30.39
CA PHE A 657 35.16 -6.64 -31.49
C PHE A 657 34.20 -5.91 -32.45
N LYS A 658 33.01 -6.49 -32.71
CA LYS A 658 31.96 -5.86 -33.51
C LYS A 658 31.48 -4.54 -32.89
N GLU A 659 31.31 -4.50 -31.58
CA GLU A 659 30.90 -3.29 -30.86
C GLU A 659 32.01 -2.22 -30.92
N ILE A 660 33.28 -2.60 -30.77
CA ILE A 660 34.42 -1.68 -30.92
C ILE A 660 34.45 -1.04 -32.31
N GLU A 661 34.28 -1.83 -33.37
CA GLU A 661 34.22 -1.30 -34.75
C GLU A 661 33.01 -0.35 -34.96
N THR A 662 31.89 -0.66 -34.31
CA THR A 662 30.71 0.22 -34.33
C THR A 662 31.00 1.55 -33.62
N VAL A 663 31.63 1.51 -32.44
CA VAL A 663 32.06 2.69 -31.69
C VAL A 663 33.04 3.54 -32.51
N LYS A 664 34.06 2.92 -33.14
CA LYS A 664 35.01 3.60 -34.05
C LYS A 664 34.27 4.39 -35.12
N LYS A 665 33.30 3.76 -35.80
CA LYS A 665 32.52 4.41 -36.86
C LYS A 665 31.75 5.63 -36.36
N VAL A 666 31.12 5.52 -35.19
CA VAL A 666 30.36 6.64 -34.58
C VAL A 666 31.28 7.79 -34.19
N LEU A 667 32.41 7.50 -33.54
CA LEU A 667 33.39 8.50 -33.15
C LEU A 667 33.95 9.25 -34.36
N LYS A 668 34.31 8.53 -35.43
CA LYS A 668 34.76 9.12 -36.70
C LYS A 668 33.71 10.07 -37.26
N GLN A 669 32.46 9.62 -37.40
CA GLN A 669 31.38 10.43 -37.95
C GLN A 669 31.10 11.69 -37.11
N LYS A 670 31.08 11.56 -35.77
CA LYS A 670 30.83 12.69 -34.88
C LYS A 670 31.98 13.70 -34.90
N LEU A 671 33.23 13.25 -34.89
CA LEU A 671 34.40 14.13 -35.03
C LEU A 671 34.38 14.86 -36.37
N THR A 672 34.11 14.16 -37.48
CA THR A 672 33.96 14.77 -38.80
C THR A 672 32.95 15.92 -38.76
N ASN A 673 31.78 15.72 -38.15
CA ASN A 673 30.77 16.78 -38.03
C ASN A 673 31.24 17.98 -37.19
N VAL A 674 31.97 17.74 -36.10
CA VAL A 674 32.49 18.82 -35.23
C VAL A 674 33.52 19.67 -35.96
N TYR A 675 34.42 19.07 -36.75
CA TYR A 675 35.48 19.79 -37.46
C TYR A 675 35.03 20.38 -38.81
N HIS A 676 34.10 19.74 -39.55
CA HIS A 676 33.64 20.25 -40.84
C HIS A 676 32.67 21.45 -40.75
N LEU A 677 31.99 21.65 -39.62
CA LEU A 677 31.19 22.86 -39.40
C LEU A 677 32.05 24.13 -39.14
N ARG A 678 33.36 23.97 -38.92
CA ARG A 678 34.30 25.07 -38.65
C ARG A 678 35.08 25.53 -39.89
N ILE A 679 34.60 25.25 -41.10
CA ILE A 679 35.19 25.88 -42.30
C ILE A 679 34.95 27.39 -42.17
N GLU A 680 36.04 28.15 -42.00
CA GLU A 680 36.02 29.61 -41.88
C GLU A 680 35.30 30.23 -43.08
N TYR A 681 34.41 31.19 -42.80
CA TYR A 681 33.95 32.10 -43.83
C TYR A 681 35.18 32.87 -44.34
N PRO A 682 35.44 32.89 -45.66
CA PRO A 682 36.53 33.70 -46.20
C PRO A 682 36.29 35.18 -45.88
N GLU A 683 37.36 35.89 -45.48
CA GLU A 683 37.36 37.36 -45.35
C GLU A 683 37.07 38.08 -46.68
#